data_AF-A0A949WHL3-F1
#
_entry.id   AF-A0A949WHL3-F1
#
_cell.length_a   1.000
_cell.length_b   1.000
_cell.length_c   1.000
_cell.angle_alpha   90.00
_cell.angle_beta   90.00
_cell.angle_gamma   90.00
#
_symmetry.space_group_name_H-M   'P 1'
#
loop_
_entity.id
_entity.type
_entity.pdbx_description
1 polymer ?
#
loop_
_entity_poly.entity_id
_entity_poly.type
_entity_poly.pdbx_seq_one_letter_code
_entity_poly.pdbx_strand_id
1 'polypeptide(L)'
;MTNNHYNRIKFAIYNLLGEEKAYYIADKLRIDMHIEEPLAIDYSYQVFLYETAKIIKCTARILKIDSLKPEDSGIIFKYKPVSKETFAQLEIPVVQNHQAVYAFTKANLVEGNLNMAKYALFSTFNQKLIDRHVKALTNQELANFERDIETAVFSDEVMQESDFDLIQNNNSISLLELIQILEKHRHSIIVNLKHLRENYQYQSIKRVKGYRDASGNLVKPWLETEYIDEGDYVDMGCFEINRNTATVNMLVTRKVKLVKTEDETPIIEIAGLLANDLTSYNNYTVVSDRQLNIKSLKVKISSKKTFDLLKQKGVITGESFDFRSEYIINLASLPLVSLDGKYSNIDGLFNQLAEIKILTSIISAHLKQQSDTFIPEQLDELKKHYLSENLYLNFPTVKAEGATDTRISYKIDIGSKDILNLSKIYSANKFLERRYEVYDTQTGEIFSKPTFEMILKENIAVRQKPLSPRMKITKVDELMKPIFDDFLGIESNGKIARILENIAVFTSMEYRKTSPCPAGTPLLIKERGRGKVQSVLSSTENRYITGTSSKSNAGTTINQALKKQEKVAALTVLKTKLDEYVEKVYQDRISPLVFYIGSTGLLPDGMEGKVISAIQLAAKYPHLSFSKDEANGLFFEVGDSLIGVYEKLECFSRNLASVG
;
A
#
# COMPACT_ATOMS: atom_id res chain seq x y z
N MET A 1 -10.92 -8.00 47.37
CA MET A 1 -12.36 -7.76 47.58
C MET A 1 -13.09 -8.09 46.28
N THR A 2 -14.17 -8.86 46.41
CA THR A 2 -15.19 -9.28 45.41
C THR A 2 -14.74 -9.97 44.11
N ASN A 3 -14.30 -11.24 44.19
CA ASN A 3 -14.45 -12.18 43.07
C ASN A 3 -15.95 -12.51 42.94
N ASN A 4 -16.61 -11.82 42.02
CA ASN A 4 -18.07 -11.73 41.91
C ASN A 4 -18.75 -13.09 41.66
N HIS A 5 -19.64 -13.46 42.57
CA HIS A 5 -20.55 -14.62 42.53
C HIS A 5 -21.69 -14.53 41.49
N TYR A 6 -21.53 -13.73 40.43
CA TYR A 6 -22.60 -13.56 39.45
C TYR A 6 -22.61 -14.71 38.45
N ASN A 7 -23.64 -15.55 38.52
CA ASN A 7 -23.92 -16.55 37.49
C ASN A 7 -24.40 -15.93 36.18
N ARG A 8 -24.70 -14.63 36.17
CA ARG A 8 -25.20 -13.90 35.01
C ARG A 8 -24.71 -12.46 35.06
N ILE A 9 -24.06 -12.00 33.99
CA ILE A 9 -23.62 -10.62 33.82
C ILE A 9 -24.05 -10.09 32.46
N LYS A 10 -24.02 -8.77 32.29
CA LYS A 10 -24.12 -8.12 30.98
C LYS A 10 -22.91 -7.23 30.74
N PHE A 11 -22.49 -7.06 29.50
CA PHE A 11 -21.38 -6.18 29.13
C PHE A 11 -21.61 -5.55 27.75
N ALA A 12 -21.00 -4.39 27.54
CA ALA A 12 -21.05 -3.66 26.27
C ALA A 12 -19.68 -3.73 25.58
N ILE A 13 -19.68 -3.87 24.26
CA ILE A 13 -18.47 -3.83 23.44
C ILE A 13 -18.31 -2.41 22.90
N TYR A 14 -17.17 -1.80 23.16
CA TYR A 14 -16.76 -0.51 22.63
C TYR A 14 -15.76 -0.68 21.48
N ASN A 15 -15.91 0.11 20.42
CA ASN A 15 -14.83 0.26 19.44
C ASN A 15 -13.69 1.11 20.04
N LEU A 16 -12.61 1.28 19.26
CA LEU A 16 -11.46 2.08 19.68
C LEU A 16 -11.75 3.59 19.79
N LEU A 17 -12.92 4.06 19.35
CA LEU A 17 -13.40 5.43 19.59
C LEU A 17 -14.13 5.58 20.93
N GLY A 18 -14.38 4.48 21.65
CA GLY A 18 -15.22 4.46 22.84
C GLY A 18 -16.72 4.43 22.54
N GLU A 19 -17.12 4.17 21.29
CA GLU A 19 -18.53 4.03 20.91
C GLU A 19 -19.02 2.60 21.15
N GLU A 20 -20.21 2.46 21.71
CA GLU A 20 -20.86 1.16 21.91
C GLU A 20 -21.23 0.53 20.56
N LYS A 21 -20.71 -0.68 20.29
CA LYS A 21 -20.97 -1.46 19.07
C LYS A 21 -21.91 -2.64 19.27
N ALA A 22 -21.83 -3.31 20.41
CA ALA A 22 -22.65 -4.49 20.69
C ALA A 22 -22.87 -4.67 22.19
N TYR A 23 -23.90 -5.45 22.53
CA TYR A 23 -24.27 -5.72 23.92
C TYR A 23 -24.53 -7.20 24.10
N TYR A 24 -24.03 -7.76 25.19
CA TYR A 24 -24.11 -9.19 25.46
C TYR A 24 -24.52 -9.46 26.90
N ILE A 25 -25.26 -10.55 27.07
CA ILE A 25 -25.42 -11.24 28.34
C ILE A 25 -24.48 -12.45 28.33
N ALA A 26 -23.76 -12.68 29.41
CA ALA A 26 -23.02 -13.91 29.65
C ALA A 26 -23.65 -14.68 30.81
N ASP A 27 -24.10 -15.89 30.52
CA ASP A 27 -24.62 -16.85 31.50
C ASP A 27 -23.53 -17.86 31.84
N LYS A 28 -23.22 -18.02 33.13
CA LYS A 28 -22.22 -18.94 33.67
C LYS A 28 -22.90 -20.22 34.16
N LEU A 29 -22.47 -21.35 33.65
CA LEU A 29 -22.88 -22.69 34.07
C LEU A 29 -21.66 -23.44 34.61
N ARG A 30 -21.78 -24.07 35.78
CA ARG A 30 -20.78 -25.01 36.31
C ARG A 30 -21.17 -26.42 35.92
N ILE A 31 -20.17 -27.23 35.55
CA ILE A 31 -20.35 -28.60 35.12
C ILE A 31 -19.34 -29.50 35.83
N ASP A 32 -19.85 -30.61 36.35
CA ASP A 32 -19.08 -31.56 37.15
C ASP A 32 -18.94 -32.95 36.47
N MET A 33 -19.49 -33.14 35.26
CA MET A 33 -19.49 -34.43 34.55
C MET A 33 -19.35 -34.27 33.02
N HIS A 34 -19.17 -35.38 32.29
CA HIS A 34 -19.22 -35.39 30.82
C HIS A 34 -20.60 -34.95 30.33
N ILE A 35 -20.64 -33.93 29.47
CA ILE A 35 -21.86 -33.32 28.96
C ILE A 35 -21.69 -33.01 27.47
N GLU A 36 -22.73 -33.33 26.68
CA GLU A 36 -23.00 -32.66 25.41
C GLU A 36 -23.90 -31.46 25.68
N GLU A 37 -23.34 -30.25 25.62
CA GLU A 37 -24.10 -29.03 25.94
C GLU A 37 -24.58 -28.35 24.65
N PRO A 38 -25.89 -28.33 24.36
CA PRO A 38 -26.42 -27.64 23.20
C PRO A 38 -26.37 -26.11 23.39
N LEU A 39 -26.22 -25.41 22.27
CA LEU A 39 -26.37 -23.96 22.20
C LEU A 39 -27.82 -23.63 21.82
N ALA A 40 -28.53 -22.89 22.67
CA ALA A 40 -29.88 -22.43 22.34
C ALA A 40 -29.84 -21.38 21.22
N ILE A 41 -30.93 -21.28 20.44
CA ILE A 41 -31.02 -20.47 19.21
C ILE A 41 -30.77 -18.98 19.46
N ASP A 42 -31.07 -18.50 20.66
CA ASP A 42 -30.89 -17.10 21.06
C ASP A 42 -29.47 -16.78 21.57
N TYR A 43 -28.56 -17.76 21.61
CA TYR A 43 -27.15 -17.56 21.95
C TYR A 43 -26.28 -17.59 20.70
N SER A 44 -25.30 -16.70 20.62
CA SER A 44 -24.38 -16.63 19.49
C SER A 44 -23.20 -17.59 19.63
N TYR A 45 -22.80 -17.91 20.87
CA TYR A 45 -21.62 -18.74 21.12
C TYR A 45 -21.57 -19.27 22.55
N GLN A 46 -20.81 -20.35 22.78
CA GLN A 46 -20.46 -20.83 24.12
C GLN A 46 -18.98 -21.16 24.25
N VAL A 47 -18.42 -20.89 25.43
CA VAL A 47 -17.01 -21.10 25.76
C VAL A 47 -16.90 -21.93 27.01
N PHE A 48 -16.18 -23.04 26.93
CA PHE A 48 -15.87 -23.92 28.03
C PHE A 48 -14.45 -23.71 28.53
N LEU A 49 -14.32 -23.59 29.85
CA LEU A 49 -13.08 -23.42 30.57
C LEU A 49 -12.87 -24.63 31.47
N TYR A 50 -11.75 -25.30 31.29
CA TYR A 50 -11.26 -26.34 32.17
C TYR A 50 -10.18 -25.74 33.08
N GLU A 51 -10.55 -25.40 34.31
CA GLU A 51 -9.73 -24.56 35.18
C GLU A 51 -8.40 -25.22 35.60
N THR A 52 -8.39 -26.53 35.86
CA THR A 52 -7.20 -27.25 36.31
C THR A 52 -6.26 -27.59 35.17
N ALA A 53 -6.78 -28.01 34.02
CA ALA A 53 -5.98 -28.28 32.82
C ALA A 53 -5.62 -27.02 32.01
N LYS A 54 -6.20 -25.86 32.34
CA LYS A 54 -6.05 -24.59 31.61
C LYS A 54 -6.43 -24.70 30.13
N ILE A 55 -7.49 -25.46 29.84
CA ILE A 55 -7.99 -25.67 28.47
C ILE A 55 -9.20 -24.77 28.21
N ILE A 56 -9.23 -24.12 27.05
CA ILE A 56 -10.38 -23.36 26.56
C ILE A 56 -10.92 -24.04 25.30
N LYS A 57 -12.21 -24.34 25.26
CA LYS A 57 -12.91 -24.81 24.06
C LYS A 57 -14.01 -23.82 23.68
N CYS A 58 -14.07 -23.48 22.40
CA CYS A 58 -14.97 -22.49 21.83
C CYS A 58 -15.85 -23.19 20.78
N THR A 59 -17.17 -22.99 20.81
CA THR A 59 -18.06 -23.44 19.72
C THR A 59 -19.35 -22.60 19.58
N ALA A 60 -19.80 -22.41 18.34
CA ALA A 60 -21.15 -21.92 18.01
C ALA A 60 -22.18 -23.05 17.87
N ARG A 61 -21.80 -24.28 18.23
CA ARG A 61 -22.61 -25.50 18.08
C ARG A 61 -22.67 -26.25 19.41
N ILE A 62 -23.11 -27.51 19.36
CA ILE A 62 -23.04 -28.43 20.49
C ILE A 62 -21.59 -28.54 20.95
N LEU A 63 -21.37 -28.30 22.24
CA LEU A 63 -20.09 -28.47 22.89
C LEU A 63 -19.99 -29.91 23.42
N LYS A 64 -18.92 -30.61 23.05
CA LYS A 64 -18.61 -31.95 23.56
C LYS A 64 -17.46 -31.91 24.56
N ILE A 65 -17.69 -32.44 25.75
CA ILE A 65 -16.72 -32.47 26.85
C ILE A 65 -16.46 -33.94 27.23
N ASP A 66 -15.44 -34.54 26.62
CA ASP A 66 -15.13 -35.97 26.75
C ASP A 66 -13.99 -36.28 27.73
N SER A 67 -13.46 -35.28 28.46
CA SER A 67 -12.15 -35.43 29.16
C SER A 67 -12.07 -34.72 30.52
N LEU A 68 -13.21 -34.47 31.17
CA LEU A 68 -13.21 -33.94 32.55
C LEU A 68 -12.94 -35.07 33.53
N LYS A 69 -11.94 -34.93 34.41
CA LYS A 69 -11.74 -35.90 35.49
C LYS A 69 -12.89 -35.79 36.49
N PRO A 70 -13.30 -36.88 37.16
CA PRO A 70 -14.40 -36.87 38.14
C PRO A 70 -14.24 -35.86 39.28
N GLU A 71 -13.00 -35.53 39.64
CA GLU A 71 -12.65 -34.58 40.69
C GLU A 71 -12.56 -33.11 40.21
N ASP A 72 -12.62 -32.88 38.90
CA ASP A 72 -12.51 -31.55 38.31
C ASP A 72 -13.90 -30.95 38.05
N SER A 73 -13.96 -29.61 37.99
CA SER A 73 -15.14 -28.89 37.50
C SER A 73 -14.76 -28.00 36.33
N GLY A 74 -15.73 -27.73 35.47
CA GLY A 74 -15.59 -26.82 34.34
C GLY A 74 -16.62 -25.71 34.37
N ILE A 75 -16.32 -24.63 33.68
CA ILE A 75 -17.21 -23.49 33.52
C ILE A 75 -17.59 -23.36 32.06
N ILE A 76 -18.89 -23.22 31.77
CA ILE A 76 -19.38 -22.75 30.48
C ILE A 76 -19.87 -21.33 30.62
N PHE A 77 -19.43 -20.45 29.73
CA PHE A 77 -20.06 -19.17 29.47
C PHE A 77 -20.86 -19.25 28.17
N LYS A 78 -22.16 -18.92 28.22
CA LYS A 78 -23.00 -18.76 27.04
C LYS A 78 -23.28 -17.29 26.78
N TYR A 79 -23.06 -16.84 25.55
CA TYR A 79 -23.20 -15.43 25.16
C TYR A 79 -24.45 -15.18 24.33
N LYS A 80 -25.32 -14.31 24.83
CA LYS A 80 -26.55 -13.90 24.15
C LYS A 80 -26.43 -12.44 23.70
N PRO A 81 -26.46 -12.16 22.39
CA PRO A 81 -26.53 -10.79 21.90
C PRO A 81 -27.88 -10.17 22.27
N VAL A 82 -27.88 -8.90 22.64
CA VAL A 82 -29.10 -8.13 22.96
C VAL A 82 -29.07 -6.74 22.33
N SER A 83 -30.24 -6.13 22.14
CA SER A 83 -30.32 -4.73 21.69
C SER A 83 -29.91 -3.77 22.82
N LYS A 84 -29.58 -2.52 22.46
CA LYS A 84 -29.26 -1.48 23.45
C LYS A 84 -30.41 -1.24 24.42
N GLU A 85 -31.64 -1.24 23.92
CA GLU A 85 -32.86 -1.04 24.71
C GLU A 85 -33.05 -2.18 25.71
N THR A 86 -32.91 -3.43 25.24
CA THR A 86 -32.98 -4.61 26.11
C THR A 86 -31.85 -4.57 27.15
N PHE A 87 -30.63 -4.22 26.74
CA PHE A 87 -29.49 -4.09 27.64
C PHE A 87 -29.76 -3.08 28.76
N ALA A 88 -30.36 -1.92 28.45
CA ALA A 88 -30.69 -0.90 29.44
C ALA A 88 -31.78 -1.33 30.42
N GLN A 89 -32.77 -2.11 29.97
CA GLN A 89 -33.92 -2.54 30.77
C GLN A 89 -33.62 -3.72 31.71
N LEU A 90 -32.63 -4.56 31.38
CA LEU A 90 -32.32 -5.75 32.17
C LEU A 90 -31.64 -5.40 33.51
N GLU A 91 -32.18 -5.90 34.61
CA GLU A 91 -31.59 -5.78 35.95
C GLU A 91 -30.48 -6.83 36.19
N ILE A 92 -29.50 -6.85 35.29
CA ILE A 92 -28.30 -7.70 35.36
C ILE A 92 -27.07 -6.79 35.56
N PRO A 93 -26.10 -7.13 36.42
CA PRO A 93 -24.91 -6.30 36.64
C PRO A 93 -24.10 -6.10 35.34
N VAL A 94 -23.72 -4.84 35.07
CA VAL A 94 -22.79 -4.50 33.99
C VAL A 94 -21.37 -4.75 34.47
N VAL A 95 -20.63 -5.65 33.82
CA VAL A 95 -19.25 -5.98 34.20
C VAL A 95 -18.37 -6.13 32.96
N GLN A 96 -17.35 -5.26 32.85
CA GLN A 96 -16.49 -5.17 31.67
C GLN A 96 -15.16 -5.93 31.83
N ASN A 97 -14.48 -5.72 32.95
CA ASN A 97 -13.26 -6.44 33.29
C ASN A 97 -13.62 -7.73 34.04
N HIS A 98 -13.98 -8.78 33.30
CA HIS A 98 -14.44 -10.06 33.85
C HIS A 98 -13.96 -11.25 33.01
N GLN A 99 -13.76 -12.42 33.64
CA GLN A 99 -13.34 -13.67 32.98
C GLN A 99 -14.16 -14.00 31.72
N ALA A 100 -15.47 -13.75 31.76
CA ALA A 100 -16.36 -13.95 30.61
C ALA A 100 -16.01 -13.03 29.42
N VAL A 101 -15.59 -11.79 29.63
CA VAL A 101 -15.23 -10.88 28.53
C VAL A 101 -13.91 -11.32 27.89
N TYR A 102 -12.93 -11.75 28.68
CA TYR A 102 -11.69 -12.36 28.14
C TYR A 102 -11.95 -13.67 27.39
N ALA A 103 -12.83 -14.53 27.91
CA ALA A 103 -13.26 -15.74 27.22
C ALA A 103 -14.00 -15.42 25.90
N PHE A 104 -14.81 -14.36 25.86
CA PHE A 104 -15.44 -13.86 24.64
C PHE A 104 -14.42 -13.32 23.62
N THR A 105 -13.40 -12.58 24.08
CA THR A 105 -12.28 -12.12 23.26
C THR A 105 -11.57 -13.30 22.60
N LYS A 106 -11.22 -14.33 23.39
CA LYS A 106 -10.58 -15.56 22.92
C LYS A 106 -11.42 -16.28 21.85
N ALA A 107 -12.72 -16.43 22.10
CA ALA A 107 -13.62 -17.08 21.15
C ALA A 107 -13.66 -16.36 19.80
N ASN A 108 -13.78 -15.03 19.81
CA ASN A 108 -13.78 -14.23 18.58
C ASN A 108 -12.45 -14.28 17.85
N LEU A 109 -11.33 -14.34 18.58
CA LEU A 109 -9.99 -14.47 17.99
C LEU A 109 -9.84 -15.81 17.24
N VAL A 110 -10.24 -16.91 17.87
CA VAL A 110 -10.19 -18.27 17.28
C VAL A 110 -11.14 -18.41 16.08
N GLU A 111 -12.30 -17.75 16.11
CA GLU A 111 -13.26 -17.71 15.00
C GLU A 111 -12.85 -16.80 13.83
N GLY A 112 -11.72 -16.10 13.96
CA GLY A 112 -11.22 -15.14 12.96
C GLY A 112 -11.97 -13.81 12.93
N ASN A 113 -12.83 -13.52 13.91
CA ASN A 113 -13.54 -12.25 14.07
C ASN A 113 -12.62 -11.18 14.69
N LEU A 114 -11.55 -10.81 13.99
CA LEU A 114 -10.45 -10.04 14.57
C LEU A 114 -10.85 -8.67 15.15
N ASN A 115 -11.65 -7.88 14.42
CA ASN A 115 -12.14 -6.59 14.92
C ASN A 115 -12.93 -6.76 16.22
N MET A 116 -13.86 -7.74 16.26
CA MET A 116 -14.67 -8.01 17.46
C MET A 116 -13.82 -8.47 18.64
N ALA A 117 -12.82 -9.33 18.41
CA ALA A 117 -11.88 -9.75 19.46
C ALA A 117 -11.14 -8.54 20.06
N LYS A 118 -10.69 -7.62 19.21
CA LYS A 118 -9.99 -6.41 19.64
C LYS A 118 -10.90 -5.41 20.35
N TYR A 119 -12.13 -5.24 19.89
CA TYR A 119 -13.12 -4.41 20.60
C TYR A 119 -13.49 -5.02 21.95
N ALA A 120 -13.63 -6.35 22.04
CA ALA A 120 -13.84 -7.03 23.30
C ALA A 120 -12.65 -6.87 24.27
N LEU A 121 -11.42 -6.98 23.78
CA LEU A 121 -10.22 -6.64 24.57
C LEU A 121 -10.26 -5.17 25.02
N PHE A 122 -10.52 -4.23 24.12
CA PHE A 122 -10.58 -2.81 24.45
C PHE A 122 -11.63 -2.52 25.54
N SER A 123 -12.74 -3.25 25.49
CA SER A 123 -13.84 -3.12 26.45
C SER A 123 -13.50 -3.64 27.84
N THR A 124 -12.43 -4.42 28.03
CA THR A 124 -12.02 -4.84 29.37
C THR A 124 -11.32 -3.74 30.16
N PHE A 125 -10.93 -2.64 29.50
CA PHE A 125 -10.20 -1.51 30.10
C PHE A 125 -8.86 -1.92 30.74
N ASN A 126 -8.29 -3.04 30.28
CA ASN A 126 -6.95 -3.49 30.68
C ASN A 126 -5.89 -2.84 29.79
N GLN A 127 -5.36 -1.68 30.22
CA GLN A 127 -4.41 -0.86 29.44
C GLN A 127 -3.21 -1.67 28.92
N LYS A 128 -2.62 -2.53 29.76
CA LYS A 128 -1.43 -3.31 29.40
C LYS A 128 -1.69 -4.29 28.27
N LEU A 129 -2.82 -5.01 28.32
CA LEU A 129 -3.21 -5.92 27.24
C LEU A 129 -3.63 -5.15 25.98
N ILE A 130 -4.33 -4.02 26.15
CA ILE A 130 -4.73 -3.13 25.05
C ILE A 130 -3.49 -2.62 24.31
N ASP A 131 -2.54 -1.99 25.00
CA ASP A 131 -1.32 -1.43 24.39
C ASP A 131 -0.52 -2.49 23.63
N ARG A 132 -0.49 -3.71 24.17
CA ARG A 132 0.27 -4.81 23.58
C ARG A 132 -0.40 -5.39 22.34
N HIS A 133 -1.73 -5.55 22.34
CA HIS A 133 -2.41 -6.43 21.38
C HIS A 133 -3.45 -5.75 20.49
N VAL A 134 -3.91 -4.55 20.81
CA VAL A 134 -4.99 -3.89 20.03
C VAL A 134 -4.61 -3.69 18.56
N LYS A 135 -3.30 -3.55 18.26
CA LYS A 135 -2.76 -3.40 16.90
C LYS A 135 -2.27 -4.71 16.27
N ALA A 136 -2.40 -5.87 16.93
CA ALA A 136 -1.91 -7.15 16.42
C ALA A 136 -2.51 -7.52 15.05
N LEU A 137 -1.68 -7.82 14.06
CA LEU A 137 -2.08 -8.03 12.66
C LEU A 137 -1.28 -9.13 11.95
N THR A 138 -0.44 -9.87 12.66
CA THR A 138 0.34 -10.99 12.09
C THR A 138 0.11 -12.27 12.86
N ASN A 139 0.41 -13.42 12.24
CA ASN A 139 0.27 -14.71 12.92
C ASN A 139 1.01 -14.75 14.27
N GLN A 140 2.21 -14.15 14.34
CA GLN A 140 2.99 -14.11 15.58
C GLN A 140 2.39 -13.16 16.62
N GLU A 141 1.95 -11.96 16.21
CA GLU A 141 1.27 -11.02 17.10
C GLU A 141 -0.06 -11.61 17.63
N LEU A 142 -0.85 -12.26 16.77
CA LEU A 142 -2.11 -12.90 17.15
C LEU A 142 -1.90 -14.11 18.07
N ALA A 143 -0.87 -14.93 17.84
CA ALA A 143 -0.53 -16.03 18.75
C ALA A 143 -0.10 -15.53 20.14
N ASN A 144 0.58 -14.38 20.20
CA ASN A 144 0.92 -13.74 21.47
C ASN A 144 -0.32 -13.15 22.16
N PHE A 145 -1.20 -12.51 21.39
CA PHE A 145 -2.49 -12.02 21.88
C PHE A 145 -3.31 -13.17 22.47
N GLU A 146 -3.41 -14.28 21.75
CA GLU A 146 -4.14 -15.47 22.18
C GLU A 146 -3.62 -16.03 23.52
N ARG A 147 -2.29 -16.18 23.66
CA ARG A 147 -1.65 -16.69 24.88
C ARG A 147 -1.85 -15.78 26.10
N ASP A 148 -1.73 -14.47 25.90
CA ASP A 148 -1.89 -13.51 26.99
C ASP A 148 -3.35 -13.46 27.46
N ILE A 149 -4.31 -13.62 26.53
CA ILE A 149 -5.74 -13.72 26.88
C ILE A 149 -6.05 -15.03 27.59
N GLU A 150 -5.49 -16.17 27.16
CA GLU A 150 -5.61 -17.43 27.91
C GLU A 150 -5.10 -17.27 29.34
N THR A 151 -3.97 -16.59 29.51
CA THR A 151 -3.42 -16.30 30.83
C THR A 151 -4.36 -15.44 31.65
N ALA A 152 -4.93 -14.38 31.06
CA ALA A 152 -5.91 -13.51 31.71
C ALA A 152 -7.20 -14.23 32.10
N VAL A 153 -7.66 -15.20 31.30
CA VAL A 153 -8.85 -16.02 31.62
C VAL A 153 -8.63 -16.86 32.89
N PHE A 154 -7.41 -17.28 33.17
CA PHE A 154 -7.09 -18.19 34.27
C PHE A 154 -6.34 -17.57 35.45
N SER A 155 -6.06 -16.26 35.41
CA SER A 155 -5.33 -15.53 36.45
C SER A 155 -5.99 -14.21 36.82
N ASP A 156 -6.44 -14.10 38.07
CA ASP A 156 -7.09 -12.90 38.61
C ASP A 156 -6.11 -11.72 38.72
N GLU A 157 -4.80 -11.97 38.88
CA GLU A 157 -3.77 -10.94 38.99
C GLU A 157 -3.67 -10.11 37.70
N VAL A 158 -3.75 -10.77 36.54
CA VAL A 158 -3.71 -10.11 35.23
C VAL A 158 -4.95 -9.26 34.98
N MET A 159 -6.09 -9.66 35.53
CA MET A 159 -7.35 -8.91 35.40
C MET A 159 -7.38 -7.66 36.28
N GLN A 160 -6.72 -7.63 37.44
CA GLN A 160 -6.81 -6.51 38.40
C GLN A 160 -5.98 -5.26 38.02
N GLU A 161 -5.14 -5.33 36.99
CA GLU A 161 -4.40 -4.18 36.46
C GLU A 161 -5.32 -3.30 35.57
N SER A 162 -6.11 -2.38 36.15
CA SER A 162 -7.02 -1.49 35.41
C SER A 162 -6.85 -0.01 35.77
N ASP A 163 -6.27 0.79 34.85
CA ASP A 163 -6.15 2.25 34.93
C ASP A 163 -6.52 2.93 33.58
N PHE A 164 -7.36 2.30 32.75
CA PHE A 164 -7.71 2.85 31.43
C PHE A 164 -8.84 3.89 31.54
N ASP A 165 -8.52 5.15 31.31
CA ASP A 165 -9.51 6.20 31.10
C ASP A 165 -10.02 6.17 29.65
N LEU A 166 -11.31 5.89 29.48
CA LEU A 166 -12.04 5.95 28.20
C LEU A 166 -12.00 7.33 27.53
N ILE A 167 -11.59 8.38 28.25
CA ILE A 167 -11.58 9.77 27.78
C ILE A 167 -10.32 10.04 26.95
N GLN A 168 -10.21 9.42 25.77
CA GLN A 168 -9.35 9.97 24.74
C GLN A 168 -10.14 11.06 24.00
N ASN A 169 -9.67 12.31 24.11
CA ASN A 169 -10.22 13.46 23.39
C ASN A 169 -10.10 13.24 21.86
N ASN A 170 -11.15 12.65 21.28
CA ASN A 170 -11.29 12.35 19.84
C ASN A 170 -11.44 13.59 18.94
N ASN A 171 -11.21 14.80 19.45
CA ASN A 171 -11.32 16.05 18.68
C ASN A 171 -10.00 16.52 18.07
N SER A 172 -8.92 15.75 18.19
CA SER A 172 -7.67 16.05 17.49
C SER A 172 -7.70 15.53 16.06
N ILE A 173 -7.27 16.37 15.12
CA ILE A 173 -7.07 15.99 13.73
C ILE A 173 -6.07 14.81 13.65
N SER A 174 -6.32 13.85 12.76
CA SER A 174 -5.36 12.77 12.50
C SER A 174 -4.15 13.26 11.69
N LEU A 175 -3.02 12.57 11.81
CA LEU A 175 -1.83 12.85 11.00
C LEU A 175 -2.15 12.77 9.50
N LEU A 176 -2.94 11.78 9.08
CA LEU A 176 -3.35 11.63 7.69
C LEU A 176 -4.19 12.83 7.20
N GLU A 177 -5.14 13.31 8.00
CA GLU A 177 -5.91 14.52 7.67
C GLU A 177 -5.03 15.78 7.67
N LEU A 178 -4.08 15.88 8.61
CA LEU A 178 -3.11 16.98 8.61
C LEU A 178 -2.25 16.97 7.35
N ILE A 179 -1.74 15.82 6.92
CA ILE A 179 -0.96 15.68 5.68
C ILE A 179 -1.77 16.21 4.48
N GLN A 180 -3.05 15.86 4.36
CA GLN A 180 -3.92 16.37 3.30
C GLN A 180 -4.04 17.91 3.33
N ILE A 181 -4.11 18.51 4.54
CA ILE A 181 -4.08 19.97 4.69
C ILE A 181 -2.73 20.54 4.25
N LEU A 182 -1.62 19.95 4.67
CA LEU A 182 -0.28 20.40 4.30
C LEU A 182 -0.06 20.34 2.79
N GLU A 183 -0.48 19.26 2.12
CA GLU A 183 -0.38 19.12 0.66
C GLU A 183 -1.21 20.15 -0.09
N LYS A 184 -2.45 20.36 0.34
CA LYS A 184 -3.36 21.34 -0.26
C LYS A 184 -2.84 22.77 -0.14
N HIS A 185 -2.13 23.07 0.94
CA HIS A 185 -1.60 24.40 1.25
C HIS A 185 -0.08 24.51 1.12
N ARG A 186 0.58 23.56 0.44
CA ARG A 186 2.05 23.43 0.44
C ARG A 186 2.79 24.69 -0.02
N HIS A 187 2.26 25.38 -1.02
CA HIS A 187 2.83 26.62 -1.57
C HIS A 187 2.73 27.83 -0.62
N SER A 188 2.05 27.67 0.51
CA SER A 188 1.94 28.70 1.56
C SER A 188 2.73 28.35 2.82
N ILE A 189 3.50 27.25 2.80
CA ILE A 189 4.22 26.74 3.95
C ILE A 189 5.65 26.42 3.52
N ILE A 190 6.63 26.97 4.24
CA ILE A 190 8.04 26.61 4.06
C ILE A 190 8.56 25.91 5.32
N VAL A 191 9.41 24.90 5.14
CA VAL A 191 9.90 24.02 6.19
C VAL A 191 11.37 24.33 6.47
N ASN A 192 11.73 24.37 7.75
CA ASN A 192 13.12 24.52 8.18
C ASN A 192 13.85 23.17 8.02
N LEU A 193 14.80 23.11 7.07
CA LEU A 193 15.55 21.89 6.74
C LEU A 193 16.46 21.42 7.85
N LYS A 194 17.13 22.35 8.54
CA LYS A 194 18.04 22.01 9.63
C LYS A 194 17.27 21.28 10.74
N HIS A 195 16.15 21.87 11.17
CA HIS A 195 15.26 21.26 12.14
C HIS A 195 14.69 19.92 11.66
N LEU A 196 14.29 19.81 10.39
CA LEU A 196 13.81 18.55 9.82
C LEU A 196 14.87 17.45 9.92
N ARG A 197 16.13 17.73 9.56
CA ARG A 197 17.23 16.77 9.63
C ARG A 197 17.59 16.37 11.05
N GLU A 198 17.62 17.33 11.98
CA GLU A 198 17.91 17.09 13.40
C GLU A 198 16.82 16.24 14.08
N ASN A 199 15.57 16.34 13.64
CA ASN A 199 14.43 15.59 14.18
C ASN A 199 14.09 14.30 13.41
N TYR A 200 14.81 14.00 12.32
CA TYR A 200 14.55 12.83 11.50
C TYR A 200 15.34 11.60 11.97
N GLN A 201 14.63 10.49 12.16
CA GLN A 201 15.23 9.19 12.46
C GLN A 201 15.34 8.34 11.19
N TYR A 202 16.56 8.00 10.78
CA TYR A 202 16.81 7.27 9.54
C TYR A 202 16.43 5.79 9.66
N GLN A 203 15.64 5.28 8.70
CA GLN A 203 15.05 3.93 8.74
C GLN A 203 15.48 3.01 7.59
N SER A 204 16.46 3.40 6.77
CA SER A 204 16.92 2.61 5.63
C SER A 204 18.39 2.21 5.73
N ILE A 205 18.87 1.41 4.79
CA ILE A 205 20.30 1.16 4.65
C ILE A 205 20.95 2.43 4.11
N LYS A 206 21.93 2.98 4.83
CA LYS A 206 22.69 4.14 4.37
C LYS A 206 23.41 3.77 3.09
N ARG A 207 23.23 4.58 2.05
CA ARG A 207 23.90 4.44 0.76
C ARG A 207 24.81 5.62 0.52
N VAL A 208 25.97 5.37 -0.06
CA VAL A 208 26.93 6.39 -0.49
C VAL A 208 26.98 6.43 -2.00
N LYS A 209 27.21 7.62 -2.57
CA LYS A 209 27.36 7.81 -4.02
C LYS A 209 28.66 7.13 -4.49
N GLY A 210 28.56 6.38 -5.59
CA GLY A 210 29.67 5.64 -6.19
C GLY A 210 29.35 4.16 -6.45
N TYR A 211 30.37 3.44 -6.92
CA TYR A 211 30.37 1.98 -7.08
C TYR A 211 31.64 1.40 -6.47
N ARG A 212 31.69 0.07 -6.25
CA ARG A 212 32.90 -0.59 -5.78
C ARG A 212 33.67 -1.18 -6.96
N ASP A 213 34.98 -0.97 -6.99
CA ASP A 213 35.86 -1.61 -7.97
C ASP A 213 36.09 -3.10 -7.65
N ALA A 214 36.86 -3.79 -8.49
CA ALA A 214 37.18 -5.20 -8.31
C ALA A 214 37.97 -5.49 -7.01
N SER A 215 38.62 -4.48 -6.44
CA SER A 215 39.33 -4.54 -5.16
C SER A 215 38.45 -4.19 -3.95
N GLY A 216 37.19 -3.81 -4.19
CA GLY A 216 36.23 -3.43 -3.16
C GLY A 216 36.28 -1.96 -2.75
N ASN A 217 37.14 -1.13 -3.35
CA ASN A 217 37.27 0.28 -3.00
C ASN A 217 36.11 1.10 -3.59
N LEU A 218 35.66 2.13 -2.86
CA LEU A 218 34.62 3.04 -3.33
C LEU A 218 35.19 3.99 -4.38
N VAL A 219 34.70 3.87 -5.61
CA VAL A 219 34.93 4.82 -6.70
C VAL A 219 33.78 5.82 -6.71
N LYS A 220 34.09 7.09 -6.45
CA LYS A 220 33.11 8.18 -6.50
C LYS A 220 32.72 8.51 -7.95
N PRO A 221 31.50 9.01 -8.20
CA PRO A 221 31.14 9.55 -9.51
C PRO A 221 32.05 10.75 -9.87
N TRP A 222 32.25 10.99 -11.17
CA TRP A 222 33.05 12.12 -11.66
C TRP A 222 32.30 13.47 -11.60
N LEU A 223 31.00 13.42 -11.27
CA LEU A 223 30.14 14.57 -11.04
C LEU A 223 29.55 14.52 -9.62
N GLU A 224 29.30 15.70 -9.06
CA GLU A 224 28.54 15.91 -7.84
C GLU A 224 27.47 16.99 -8.04
N THR A 225 26.65 17.21 -7.01
CA THR A 225 25.54 18.17 -7.02
C THR A 225 25.78 19.25 -5.99
N GLU A 226 25.63 20.51 -6.39
CA GLU A 226 25.69 21.67 -5.50
C GLU A 226 24.33 22.38 -5.51
N TYR A 227 23.84 22.81 -4.34
CA TYR A 227 22.57 23.54 -4.25
C TYR A 227 22.73 24.95 -4.82
N ILE A 228 21.71 25.41 -5.55
CA ILE A 228 21.70 26.77 -6.10
C ILE A 228 21.39 27.80 -5.01
N ASP A 229 20.60 27.40 -4.01
CA ASP A 229 20.23 28.23 -2.87
C ASP A 229 21.00 27.81 -1.60
N GLU A 230 21.43 28.82 -0.83
CA GLU A 230 22.03 28.63 0.51
C GLU A 230 20.98 28.66 1.63
N GLY A 231 19.70 28.67 1.29
CA GLY A 231 18.61 28.82 2.25
C GLY A 231 18.39 27.57 3.12
N ASP A 232 18.14 27.79 4.41
CA ASP A 232 17.71 26.74 5.35
C ASP A 232 16.20 26.41 5.23
N TYR A 233 15.48 27.11 4.36
CA TYR A 233 14.04 26.99 4.16
C TYR A 233 13.72 26.54 2.74
N VAL A 234 12.79 25.60 2.64
CA VAL A 234 12.27 25.07 1.37
C VAL A 234 10.76 25.04 1.40
N ASP A 235 10.13 25.01 0.24
CA ASP A 235 8.70 24.76 0.14
C ASP A 235 8.32 23.45 0.82
N MET A 236 7.11 23.40 1.38
CA MET A 236 6.55 22.17 1.92
C MET A 236 6.54 21.10 0.83
N GLY A 237 7.12 19.95 1.17
CA GLY A 237 7.21 18.81 0.28
C GLY A 237 5.85 18.23 -0.10
N CYS A 238 5.88 17.30 -1.04
CA CYS A 238 4.73 16.44 -1.33
C CYS A 238 4.79 15.20 -0.45
N PHE A 239 3.63 14.63 -0.10
CA PHE A 239 3.58 13.42 0.70
C PHE A 239 3.19 12.23 -0.17
N GLU A 240 3.76 11.08 0.12
CA GLU A 240 3.43 9.84 -0.58
C GLU A 240 3.12 8.77 0.46
N ILE A 241 1.88 8.26 0.42
CA ILE A 241 1.46 7.13 1.22
C ILE A 241 1.78 5.87 0.43
N ASN A 242 2.58 4.99 1.03
CA ASN A 242 2.99 3.75 0.38
C ASN A 242 1.78 2.87 0.02
N ARG A 243 1.88 2.17 -1.11
CA ARG A 243 0.80 1.35 -1.66
C ARG A 243 0.57 0.05 -0.90
N ASN A 244 1.56 -0.45 -0.16
CA ASN A 244 1.47 -1.73 0.53
C ASN A 244 2.09 -1.77 1.93
N THR A 245 2.50 -0.62 2.48
CA THR A 245 2.91 -0.51 3.88
C THR A 245 2.25 0.69 4.53
N ALA A 246 2.11 0.67 5.86
CA ALA A 246 1.73 1.86 6.63
C ALA A 246 2.92 2.83 6.76
N THR A 247 3.37 3.35 5.63
CA THR A 247 4.50 4.26 5.52
C THR A 247 4.05 5.53 4.82
N VAL A 248 4.43 6.69 5.38
CA VAL A 248 4.26 7.99 4.74
C VAL A 248 5.63 8.60 4.53
N ASN A 249 5.87 9.05 3.32
CA ASN A 249 7.08 9.72 2.89
C ASN A 249 6.78 11.19 2.61
N MET A 250 7.75 12.06 2.87
CA MET A 250 7.73 13.47 2.52
C MET A 250 8.88 13.74 1.54
N LEU A 251 8.54 14.10 0.32
CA LEU A 251 9.46 14.44 -0.76
C LEU A 251 9.74 15.94 -0.77
N VAL A 252 10.97 16.31 -0.41
CA VAL A 252 11.46 17.69 -0.47
C VAL A 252 12.29 17.87 -1.73
N THR A 253 11.98 18.91 -2.50
CA THR A 253 12.70 19.25 -3.74
C THR A 253 13.56 20.48 -3.56
N ARG A 254 14.79 20.46 -4.12
CA ARG A 254 15.66 21.64 -4.20
C ARG A 254 16.32 21.73 -5.55
N LYS A 255 16.70 22.94 -5.95
CA LYS A 255 17.42 23.16 -7.19
C LYS A 255 18.91 22.96 -6.99
N VAL A 256 19.53 22.27 -7.94
CA VAL A 256 20.95 21.93 -7.94
C VAL A 256 21.56 22.14 -9.31
N LYS A 257 22.86 22.41 -9.32
CA LYS A 257 23.71 22.36 -10.51
C LYS A 257 24.66 21.16 -10.41
N LEU A 258 25.10 20.66 -11.56
CA LEU A 258 26.14 19.64 -11.63
C LEU A 258 27.52 20.30 -11.64
N VAL A 259 28.44 19.75 -10.88
CA VAL A 259 29.85 20.16 -10.84
C VAL A 259 30.75 18.95 -10.97
N LYS A 260 31.94 19.11 -11.53
CA LYS A 260 32.97 18.06 -11.54
C LYS A 260 33.50 17.84 -10.13
N THR A 261 33.73 16.58 -9.77
CA THR A 261 34.24 16.21 -8.44
C THR A 261 35.71 16.65 -8.22
N GLU A 262 36.49 16.81 -9.29
CA GLU A 262 37.93 17.11 -9.23
C GLU A 262 38.22 18.59 -8.95
N ASP A 263 37.49 19.49 -9.60
CA ASP A 263 37.80 20.92 -9.66
C ASP A 263 36.57 21.83 -9.41
N GLU A 264 35.42 21.24 -9.04
CA GLU A 264 34.15 21.94 -8.81
C GLU A 264 33.63 22.73 -10.04
N THR A 265 34.19 22.50 -11.22
CA THR A 265 33.77 23.20 -12.45
C THR A 265 32.32 22.85 -12.78
N PRO A 266 31.42 23.85 -12.98
CA PRO A 266 30.02 23.59 -13.28
C PRO A 266 29.81 23.03 -14.69
N ILE A 267 28.89 22.07 -14.81
CA ILE A 267 28.40 21.57 -16.09
C ILE A 267 27.17 22.38 -16.48
N ILE A 268 27.32 23.20 -17.52
CA ILE A 268 26.28 24.16 -17.95
C ILE A 268 25.35 23.53 -18.99
N GLU A 269 25.88 22.65 -19.84
CA GLU A 269 25.14 22.04 -20.96
C GLU A 269 25.42 20.55 -21.04
N ILE A 270 24.37 19.75 -21.27
CA ILE A 270 24.43 18.30 -21.50
C ILE A 270 23.44 17.97 -22.60
N ALA A 271 23.89 17.29 -23.67
CA ALA A 271 23.02 16.83 -24.76
C ALA A 271 22.18 17.94 -25.43
N GLY A 272 22.68 19.18 -25.46
CA GLY A 272 21.95 20.34 -25.97
C GLY A 272 20.97 20.98 -24.98
N LEU A 273 21.00 20.57 -23.70
CA LEU A 273 20.12 21.08 -22.63
C LEU A 273 20.93 21.83 -21.57
N LEU A 274 20.37 22.91 -21.06
CA LEU A 274 20.93 23.61 -19.90
C LEU A 274 20.78 22.76 -18.63
N ALA A 275 21.89 22.50 -17.95
CA ALA A 275 21.99 21.65 -16.76
C ALA A 275 22.20 22.45 -15.45
N ASN A 276 21.92 23.75 -15.50
CA ASN A 276 22.15 24.69 -14.41
C ASN A 276 20.98 24.82 -13.41
N ASP A 277 19.84 24.17 -13.66
CA ASP A 277 18.65 24.20 -12.77
C ASP A 277 17.96 22.84 -12.64
N LEU A 278 18.77 21.82 -12.34
CA LEU A 278 18.30 20.45 -12.11
C LEU A 278 17.60 20.33 -10.76
N THR A 279 16.78 19.30 -10.60
CA THR A 279 16.04 19.08 -9.35
C THR A 279 16.63 17.91 -8.57
N SER A 280 16.99 18.16 -7.32
CA SER A 280 17.33 17.13 -6.34
C SER A 280 16.11 16.82 -5.48
N TYR A 281 15.93 15.53 -5.18
CA TYR A 281 14.80 14.99 -4.45
C TYR A 281 15.31 14.31 -3.18
N ASN A 282 14.91 14.82 -2.03
CA ASN A 282 15.23 14.25 -0.72
C ASN A 282 13.96 13.66 -0.11
N ASN A 283 13.97 12.36 0.14
CA ASN A 283 12.83 11.66 0.72
C ASN A 283 13.02 11.46 2.23
N TYR A 284 12.06 11.92 3.02
CA TYR A 284 12.03 11.76 4.46
C TYR A 284 10.85 10.89 4.86
N THR A 285 11.12 9.72 5.46
CA THR A 285 10.05 8.86 5.95
C THR A 285 9.42 9.50 7.19
N VAL A 286 8.19 9.99 7.11
CA VAL A 286 7.46 10.58 8.25
C VAL A 286 6.99 9.49 9.20
N VAL A 287 6.37 8.44 8.65
CA VAL A 287 5.84 7.29 9.38
C VAL A 287 6.35 6.02 8.72
N SER A 288 6.74 5.02 9.52
CA SER A 288 6.99 3.66 9.05
C SER A 288 6.64 2.67 10.15
N ASP A 289 5.95 1.59 9.79
CA ASP A 289 5.71 0.45 10.69
C ASP A 289 5.07 0.89 12.02
N ARG A 290 4.04 1.74 11.94
CA ARG A 290 3.30 2.35 13.07
C ARG A 290 4.11 3.35 13.92
N GLN A 291 5.36 3.62 13.56
CA GLN A 291 6.23 4.55 14.28
C GLN A 291 6.44 5.85 13.51
N LEU A 292 6.51 6.94 14.25
CA LEU A 292 6.79 8.27 13.74
C LEU A 292 8.30 8.52 13.77
N ASN A 293 8.87 8.87 12.62
CA ASN A 293 10.31 9.18 12.49
C ASN A 293 10.59 10.68 12.45
N ILE A 294 9.56 11.51 12.31
CA ILE A 294 9.63 12.98 12.40
C ILE A 294 8.61 13.43 13.43
N LYS A 295 9.07 13.82 14.62
CA LYS A 295 8.18 14.19 15.73
C LYS A 295 7.53 15.56 15.58
N SER A 296 8.20 16.47 14.89
CA SER A 296 7.70 17.82 14.68
C SER A 296 8.30 18.47 13.43
N LEU A 297 7.55 19.42 12.86
CA LEU A 297 7.99 20.25 11.76
C LEU A 297 8.01 21.71 12.20
N LYS A 298 9.15 22.36 12.01
CA LYS A 298 9.26 23.82 12.16
C LYS A 298 9.00 24.46 10.81
N VAL A 299 8.01 25.35 10.76
CA VAL A 299 7.52 25.95 9.52
C VAL A 299 7.35 27.46 9.61
N LYS A 300 7.36 28.14 8.48
CA LYS A 300 6.80 29.50 8.33
C LYS A 300 5.60 29.44 7.39
N ILE A 301 4.60 30.27 7.64
CA ILE A 301 3.34 30.27 6.91
C ILE A 301 3.14 31.64 6.28
N SER A 302 2.99 31.70 4.95
CA SER A 302 2.81 32.97 4.22
C SER A 302 1.35 33.37 4.04
N SER A 303 0.40 32.47 4.31
CA SER A 303 -1.04 32.68 4.12
C SER A 303 -1.78 32.72 5.46
N LYS A 304 -2.46 33.84 5.73
CA LYS A 304 -3.36 33.98 6.89
C LYS A 304 -4.44 32.89 6.92
N LYS A 305 -5.01 32.54 5.77
CA LYS A 305 -6.04 31.49 5.68
C LYS A 305 -5.49 30.13 6.12
N THR A 306 -4.26 29.80 5.72
CA THR A 306 -3.60 28.55 6.11
C THR A 306 -3.27 28.55 7.60
N PHE A 307 -2.79 29.67 8.13
CA PHE A 307 -2.55 29.85 9.56
C PHE A 307 -3.83 29.67 10.39
N ASP A 308 -4.91 30.37 10.04
CA ASP A 308 -6.19 30.29 10.74
C ASP A 308 -6.74 28.86 10.75
N LEU A 309 -6.61 28.13 9.63
CA LEU A 309 -7.01 26.72 9.52
C LEU A 309 -6.19 25.80 10.43
N LEU A 310 -4.86 25.89 10.38
CA LEU A 310 -3.98 25.05 11.21
C LEU A 310 -4.16 25.36 12.71
N LYS A 311 -4.39 26.63 13.05
CA LYS A 311 -4.73 27.06 14.41
C LYS A 311 -6.09 26.53 14.85
N GLN A 312 -7.12 26.62 14.01
CA GLN A 312 -8.46 26.08 14.29
C GLN A 312 -8.41 24.56 14.54
N LYS A 313 -7.55 23.84 13.82
CA LYS A 313 -7.32 22.40 14.01
C LYS A 313 -6.42 22.08 15.22
N GLY A 314 -5.94 23.08 15.96
CA GLY A 314 -5.13 22.90 17.17
C GLY A 314 -3.70 22.41 16.90
N VAL A 315 -3.21 22.53 15.66
CA VAL A 315 -1.92 21.94 15.23
C VAL A 315 -0.74 22.88 15.47
N ILE A 316 -1.00 24.18 15.51
CA ILE A 316 -0.02 25.23 15.80
C ILE A 316 -0.51 26.12 16.94
N THR A 317 0.43 26.67 17.70
CA THR A 317 0.17 27.66 18.75
C THR A 317 0.63 29.04 18.27
N GLY A 318 -0.27 30.02 18.30
CA GLY A 318 0.02 31.40 17.91
C GLY A 318 -1.21 32.30 18.07
N GLU A 319 -1.06 33.47 18.70
CA GLU A 319 -2.18 34.38 18.96
C GLU A 319 -2.66 35.06 17.68
N SER A 320 -1.73 35.57 16.86
CA SER A 320 -2.00 36.27 15.61
C SER A 320 -1.13 35.74 14.47
N PHE A 321 -1.59 35.97 13.24
CA PHE A 321 -0.84 35.61 12.04
C PHE A 321 0.37 36.55 11.87
N ASP A 322 1.57 35.97 11.75
CA ASP A 322 2.80 36.66 11.38
C ASP A 322 3.63 35.79 10.43
N PHE A 323 3.86 36.29 9.21
CA PHE A 323 4.61 35.57 8.19
C PHE A 323 6.12 35.46 8.49
N ARG A 324 6.65 36.23 9.45
CA ARG A 324 8.04 36.14 9.90
C ARG A 324 8.24 35.10 11.00
N SER A 325 7.18 34.83 11.75
CA SER A 325 7.20 33.89 12.87
C SER A 325 7.39 32.45 12.41
N GLU A 326 8.10 31.69 13.25
CA GLU A 326 8.24 30.24 13.12
C GLU A 326 7.17 29.56 13.97
N TYR A 327 6.50 28.56 13.41
CA TYR A 327 5.50 27.76 14.08
C TYR A 327 5.96 26.30 14.14
N ILE A 328 5.65 25.61 15.24
CA ILE A 328 5.94 24.19 15.41
C ILE A 328 4.64 23.41 15.22
N ILE A 329 4.66 22.49 14.26
CA ILE A 329 3.64 21.47 14.07
C ILE A 329 4.11 20.22 14.83
N ASN A 330 3.41 19.85 15.91
CA ASN A 330 3.72 18.64 16.67
C ASN A 330 2.97 17.44 16.07
N LEU A 331 3.71 16.46 15.56
CA LEU A 331 3.17 15.25 14.95
C LEU A 331 3.04 14.10 15.97
N ALA A 332 3.82 14.11 17.06
CA ALA A 332 3.89 13.03 18.04
C ALA A 332 2.62 12.87 18.87
N SER A 333 1.83 13.94 19.01
CA SER A 333 0.55 13.94 19.75
C SER A 333 -0.66 13.57 18.90
N LEU A 334 -0.49 13.33 17.59
CA LEU A 334 -1.60 13.08 16.67
C LEU A 334 -1.83 11.58 16.48
N PRO A 335 -3.09 11.12 16.46
CA PRO A 335 -3.38 9.76 15.99
C PRO A 335 -3.00 9.64 14.52
N LEU A 336 -2.44 8.50 14.10
CA LEU A 336 -1.99 8.32 12.71
C LEU A 336 -3.14 8.44 11.70
N VAL A 337 -4.30 7.90 12.06
CA VAL A 337 -5.52 7.89 11.24
C VAL A 337 -6.75 8.16 12.10
N SER A 338 -7.82 8.64 11.49
CA SER A 338 -9.13 8.68 12.14
C SER A 338 -9.75 7.28 12.16
N LEU A 339 -10.29 6.88 13.30
CA LEU A 339 -10.91 5.55 13.49
C LEU A 339 -12.33 5.46 12.89
N ASP A 340 -12.99 6.59 12.64
CA ASP A 340 -14.29 6.70 11.95
C ASP A 340 -14.14 6.88 10.42
N GLY A 341 -12.92 6.72 9.90
CA GLY A 341 -12.61 6.91 8.49
C GLY A 341 -13.48 6.04 7.59
N LYS A 342 -14.09 6.65 6.57
CA LYS A 342 -14.86 5.94 5.54
C LYS A 342 -13.96 5.63 4.35
N TYR A 343 -13.89 4.36 3.98
CA TYR A 343 -13.09 3.90 2.86
C TYR A 343 -13.97 3.43 1.72
N SER A 344 -13.48 3.60 0.50
CA SER A 344 -14.19 3.14 -0.69
C SER A 344 -14.26 1.61 -0.72
N ASN A 345 -15.34 1.07 -1.30
CA ASN A 345 -15.39 -0.36 -1.65
C ASN A 345 -14.16 -0.71 -2.52
N ILE A 346 -13.57 -1.88 -2.34
CA ILE A 346 -12.44 -2.38 -3.12
C ILE A 346 -12.83 -3.44 -4.16
N ASP A 347 -14.12 -3.78 -4.25
CA ASP A 347 -14.61 -4.79 -5.19
C ASP A 347 -14.25 -4.45 -6.64
N GLY A 348 -13.79 -5.47 -7.39
CA GLY A 348 -13.36 -5.36 -8.79
C GLY A 348 -12.11 -4.50 -9.03
N LEU A 349 -11.61 -3.78 -8.02
CA LEU A 349 -10.51 -2.82 -8.16
C LEU A 349 -9.20 -3.50 -8.54
N PHE A 350 -8.95 -4.69 -7.97
CA PHE A 350 -7.79 -5.50 -8.32
C PHE A 350 -7.76 -5.82 -9.81
N ASN A 351 -8.87 -6.33 -10.37
CA ASN A 351 -8.94 -6.72 -11.77
C ASN A 351 -8.71 -5.52 -12.68
N GLN A 352 -9.31 -4.37 -12.35
CA GLN A 352 -9.10 -3.15 -13.09
C GLN A 352 -7.61 -2.72 -13.11
N LEU A 353 -6.96 -2.70 -11.95
CA LEU A 353 -5.54 -2.35 -11.85
C LEU A 353 -4.63 -3.38 -12.54
N ALA A 354 -5.00 -4.66 -12.48
CA ALA A 354 -4.29 -5.73 -13.15
C ALA A 354 -4.35 -5.60 -14.67
N GLU A 355 -5.54 -5.34 -15.24
CA GLU A 355 -5.71 -5.10 -16.68
C GLU A 355 -4.87 -3.90 -17.16
N ILE A 356 -4.90 -2.79 -16.42
CA ILE A 356 -4.08 -1.61 -16.72
C ILE A 356 -2.59 -1.93 -16.62
N LYS A 357 -2.15 -2.59 -15.54
CA LYS A 357 -0.75 -2.98 -15.35
C LYS A 357 -0.24 -3.86 -16.49
N ILE A 358 -1.06 -4.78 -16.99
CA ILE A 358 -0.72 -5.64 -18.13
C ILE A 358 -0.49 -4.78 -19.38
N LEU A 359 -1.44 -3.90 -19.71
CA LEU A 359 -1.33 -3.00 -20.86
C LEU A 359 -0.11 -2.06 -20.74
N THR A 360 0.08 -1.41 -19.58
CA THR A 360 1.25 -0.57 -19.30
C THR A 360 2.55 -1.37 -19.43
N SER A 361 2.58 -2.64 -18.99
CA SER A 361 3.76 -3.49 -19.14
C SER A 361 4.08 -3.79 -20.61
N ILE A 362 3.06 -4.04 -21.45
CA ILE A 362 3.23 -4.24 -22.89
C ILE A 362 3.77 -2.97 -23.54
N ILE A 363 3.15 -1.82 -23.25
CA ILE A 363 3.56 -0.52 -23.81
C ILE A 363 5.00 -0.18 -23.40
N SER A 364 5.35 -0.35 -22.12
CA SER A 364 6.69 -0.10 -21.61
C SER A 364 7.74 -0.99 -22.27
N ALA A 365 7.38 -2.24 -22.60
CA ALA A 365 8.28 -3.15 -23.31
C ALA A 365 8.50 -2.75 -24.78
N HIS A 366 7.53 -2.07 -25.42
CA HIS A 366 7.71 -1.49 -26.76
C HIS A 366 8.54 -0.20 -26.75
N LEU A 367 8.37 0.63 -25.73
CA LEU A 367 9.06 1.93 -25.61
C LEU A 367 10.50 1.81 -25.08
N LYS A 368 11.00 0.60 -24.83
CA LYS A 368 12.34 0.41 -24.27
C LYS A 368 13.40 1.03 -25.19
N GLN A 369 14.20 1.95 -24.66
CA GLN A 369 15.22 2.73 -25.40
C GLN A 369 14.66 3.58 -26.56
N GLN A 370 13.34 3.82 -26.58
CA GLN A 370 12.71 4.78 -27.49
C GLN A 370 12.32 6.01 -26.68
N SER A 371 12.60 7.18 -27.22
CA SER A 371 12.08 8.45 -26.71
C SER A 371 11.32 9.14 -27.84
N ASP A 372 10.22 9.79 -27.50
CA ASP A 372 9.55 10.73 -28.41
C ASP A 372 10.21 12.12 -28.42
N THR A 373 11.11 12.36 -27.45
CA THR A 373 11.74 13.67 -27.18
C THR A 373 13.22 13.70 -27.56
N PHE A 374 13.98 12.65 -27.25
CA PHE A 374 15.44 12.61 -27.44
C PHE A 374 15.88 11.58 -28.47
N ILE A 375 16.96 11.86 -29.20
CA ILE A 375 17.62 10.87 -30.06
C ILE A 375 18.53 9.94 -29.23
N PRO A 376 18.89 8.73 -29.72
CA PRO A 376 19.72 7.78 -28.98
C PRO A 376 21.05 8.38 -28.49
N GLU A 377 21.71 9.21 -29.30
CA GLU A 377 22.97 9.86 -28.96
C GLU A 377 22.83 10.81 -27.76
N GLN A 378 21.70 11.54 -27.69
CA GLN A 378 21.38 12.40 -26.55
C GLN A 378 21.10 11.56 -25.29
N LEU A 379 20.38 10.45 -25.41
CA LEU A 379 20.10 9.56 -24.28
C LEU A 379 21.39 8.94 -23.71
N ASP A 380 22.32 8.55 -24.58
CA ASP A 380 23.63 8.06 -24.17
C ASP A 380 24.45 9.14 -23.46
N GLU A 381 24.39 10.38 -23.94
CA GLU A 381 25.06 11.52 -23.31
C GLU A 381 24.45 11.87 -21.94
N LEU A 382 23.13 11.93 -21.82
CA LEU A 382 22.43 12.11 -20.54
C LEU A 382 22.86 11.04 -19.53
N LYS A 383 22.88 9.78 -19.96
CA LYS A 383 23.29 8.65 -19.11
C LYS A 383 24.74 8.74 -18.64
N LYS A 384 25.67 9.22 -19.48
CA LYS A 384 27.08 9.47 -19.10
C LYS A 384 27.21 10.53 -18.01
N HIS A 385 26.24 11.45 -17.93
CA HIS A 385 26.15 12.50 -16.92
C HIS A 385 25.15 12.18 -15.79
N TYR A 386 24.80 10.90 -15.63
CA TYR A 386 23.90 10.42 -14.58
C TYR A 386 22.47 11.01 -14.67
N LEU A 387 22.01 11.41 -15.85
CA LEU A 387 20.64 11.87 -16.08
C LEU A 387 19.80 10.78 -16.75
N SER A 388 18.52 10.68 -16.35
CA SER A 388 17.53 9.91 -17.11
C SER A 388 16.97 10.71 -18.29
N GLU A 389 16.16 10.06 -19.11
CA GLU A 389 15.34 10.70 -20.14
C GLU A 389 14.47 11.83 -19.57
N ASN A 390 13.93 11.66 -18.36
CA ASN A 390 13.14 12.70 -17.67
C ASN A 390 14.01 13.72 -16.91
N LEU A 391 15.32 13.74 -17.17
CA LEU A 391 16.31 14.63 -16.55
C LEU A 391 16.41 14.48 -15.02
N TYR A 392 16.09 13.31 -14.49
CA TYR A 392 16.31 12.99 -13.09
C TYR A 392 17.76 12.56 -12.86
N LEU A 393 18.32 13.02 -11.74
CA LEU A 393 19.67 12.64 -11.30
C LEU A 393 19.68 11.20 -10.76
N ASN A 394 20.55 10.37 -11.32
CA ASN A 394 20.66 8.94 -11.08
C ASN A 394 22.11 8.54 -10.83
N PHE A 395 22.71 9.11 -9.79
CA PHE A 395 24.06 8.71 -9.38
C PHE A 395 24.10 7.22 -9.00
N PRO A 396 25.15 6.48 -9.38
CA PRO A 396 25.36 5.15 -8.84
C PRO A 396 25.51 5.25 -7.32
N THR A 397 24.99 4.26 -6.61
CA THR A 397 25.10 4.21 -5.15
C THR A 397 25.43 2.80 -4.70
N VAL A 398 26.15 2.69 -3.59
CA VAL A 398 26.45 1.41 -2.90
C VAL A 398 26.09 1.51 -1.43
N LYS A 399 25.89 0.35 -0.79
CA LYS A 399 25.67 0.29 0.66
C LYS A 399 26.92 0.83 1.37
N ALA A 400 26.71 1.72 2.34
CA ALA A 400 27.77 2.16 3.22
C ALA A 400 28.29 0.97 4.04
N GLU A 401 29.57 0.98 4.39
CA GLU A 401 30.10 0.07 5.40
C GLU A 401 29.56 0.46 6.78
N GLY A 402 29.16 -0.55 7.56
CA GLY A 402 28.61 -0.35 8.89
C GLY A 402 27.70 -1.49 9.31
N ALA A 403 27.40 -1.54 10.60
CA ALA A 403 26.46 -2.51 11.14
C ALA A 403 25.05 -2.25 10.59
N THR A 404 24.44 -3.30 10.03
CA THR A 404 23.02 -3.31 9.67
C THR A 404 22.22 -4.00 10.75
N ASP A 405 21.07 -3.45 11.07
CA ASP A 405 20.07 -4.09 11.91
C ASP A 405 18.87 -4.51 11.05
N THR A 406 17.98 -5.33 11.60
CA THR A 406 16.79 -5.81 10.91
C THR A 406 15.53 -5.44 11.68
N ARG A 407 14.49 -5.07 10.94
CA ARG A 407 13.16 -4.81 11.47
C ARG A 407 12.11 -5.58 10.67
N ILE A 408 10.99 -5.86 11.32
CA ILE A 408 9.82 -6.43 10.67
C ILE A 408 9.00 -5.29 10.08
N SER A 409 8.70 -5.36 8.78
CA SER A 409 7.73 -4.48 8.13
C SER A 409 6.50 -5.27 7.70
N TYR A 410 5.33 -4.65 7.81
CA TYR A 410 4.06 -5.26 7.44
C TYR A 410 3.70 -4.90 6.01
N LYS A 411 3.55 -5.92 5.16
CA LYS A 411 3.03 -5.78 3.80
C LYS A 411 1.54 -6.08 3.80
N ILE A 412 0.78 -5.17 3.18
CA ILE A 412 -0.66 -5.27 3.00
C ILE A 412 -0.93 -5.15 1.51
N ASP A 413 -1.31 -6.26 0.88
CA ASP A 413 -1.60 -6.32 -0.53
C ASP A 413 -3.09 -6.56 -0.78
N ILE A 414 -3.60 -6.00 -1.87
CA ILE A 414 -4.95 -6.25 -2.37
C ILE A 414 -4.89 -7.18 -3.57
N GLY A 415 -5.69 -8.24 -3.51
CA GLY A 415 -5.84 -9.28 -4.52
C GLY A 415 -7.29 -9.57 -4.87
N SER A 416 -7.49 -10.58 -5.69
CA SER A 416 -8.77 -11.21 -5.97
C SER A 416 -8.74 -12.68 -5.53
N LYS A 417 -9.90 -13.33 -5.53
CA LYS A 417 -10.02 -14.77 -5.27
C LYS A 417 -9.24 -15.65 -6.26
N ASP A 418 -8.86 -15.10 -7.42
CA ASP A 418 -8.10 -15.78 -8.47
C ASP A 418 -6.59 -15.48 -8.45
N ILE A 419 -6.19 -14.29 -7.97
CA ILE A 419 -4.80 -13.81 -8.00
C ILE A 419 -4.52 -13.00 -6.74
N LEU A 420 -3.53 -13.44 -5.97
CA LEU A 420 -3.25 -12.93 -4.62
C LEU A 420 -2.84 -11.45 -4.56
N ASN A 421 -2.05 -10.98 -5.54
CA ASN A 421 -1.62 -9.59 -5.66
C ASN A 421 -1.03 -9.32 -7.05
N LEU A 422 -0.77 -8.06 -7.36
CA LEU A 422 -0.27 -7.66 -8.68
C LEU A 422 1.15 -8.15 -8.96
N SER A 423 1.90 -8.64 -7.97
CA SER A 423 3.25 -9.19 -8.19
C SER A 423 3.22 -10.55 -8.90
N LYS A 424 2.07 -11.23 -8.90
CA LYS A 424 1.87 -12.52 -9.59
C LYS A 424 1.79 -12.39 -11.11
N ILE A 425 1.52 -11.19 -11.63
CA ILE A 425 1.41 -10.91 -13.06
C ILE A 425 2.78 -11.01 -13.71
N TYR A 426 2.87 -11.74 -14.82
CA TYR A 426 4.12 -11.87 -15.58
C TYR A 426 4.53 -10.54 -16.22
N SER A 427 5.83 -10.32 -16.38
CA SER A 427 6.30 -9.23 -17.25
C SER A 427 5.91 -9.49 -18.70
N ALA A 428 5.77 -8.41 -19.49
CA ALA A 428 5.29 -8.52 -20.86
C ALA A 428 6.10 -9.51 -21.72
N ASN A 429 7.43 -9.39 -21.72
CA ASN A 429 8.30 -10.29 -22.48
C ASN A 429 8.23 -11.75 -21.97
N LYS A 430 8.10 -11.96 -20.64
CA LYS A 430 7.96 -13.31 -20.08
C LYS A 430 6.68 -13.99 -20.54
N PHE A 431 5.58 -13.23 -20.60
CA PHE A 431 4.31 -13.76 -21.11
C PHE A 431 4.34 -13.98 -22.62
N LEU A 432 5.00 -13.08 -23.37
CA LEU A 432 5.23 -13.21 -24.81
C LEU A 432 5.93 -14.54 -25.13
N GLU A 433 7.09 -14.81 -24.52
CA GLU A 433 7.86 -16.06 -24.69
C GLU A 433 7.06 -17.31 -24.31
N ARG A 434 6.21 -17.19 -23.29
CA ARG A 434 5.41 -18.29 -22.76
C ARG A 434 4.24 -18.66 -23.68
N ARG A 435 3.55 -17.68 -24.29
CA ARG A 435 2.27 -17.91 -24.98
C ARG A 435 2.30 -17.69 -26.49
N TYR A 436 3.37 -17.09 -27.02
CA TYR A 436 3.47 -16.72 -28.43
C TYR A 436 4.80 -17.17 -29.04
N GLU A 437 4.77 -17.41 -30.34
CA GLU A 437 5.95 -17.54 -31.19
C GLU A 437 6.12 -16.24 -31.96
N VAL A 438 7.32 -15.67 -31.90
CA VAL A 438 7.71 -14.53 -32.73
C VAL A 438 8.70 -15.05 -33.76
N TYR A 439 8.50 -14.70 -35.02
CA TYR A 439 9.32 -15.22 -36.10
C TYR A 439 9.52 -14.19 -37.19
N ASP A 440 10.61 -14.35 -37.94
CA ASP A 440 10.90 -13.55 -39.12
C ASP A 440 10.10 -14.12 -40.30
N THR A 441 9.27 -13.29 -40.92
CA THR A 441 8.43 -13.66 -42.06
C THR A 441 9.21 -13.92 -43.34
N GLN A 442 10.44 -13.42 -43.45
CA GLN A 442 11.31 -13.60 -44.61
C GLN A 442 12.15 -14.87 -44.47
N THR A 443 12.72 -15.13 -43.29
CA THR A 443 13.60 -16.29 -43.07
C THR A 443 12.88 -17.50 -42.48
N GLY A 444 11.72 -17.31 -41.86
CA GLY A 444 10.99 -18.32 -41.09
C GLY A 444 11.62 -18.64 -39.72
N GLU A 445 12.69 -17.94 -39.32
CA GLU A 445 13.37 -18.18 -38.05
C GLU A 445 12.48 -17.83 -36.86
N ILE A 446 12.34 -18.75 -35.90
CA ILE A 446 11.60 -18.54 -34.66
C ILE A 446 12.56 -18.09 -33.56
N PHE A 447 12.29 -16.92 -32.97
CA PHE A 447 13.13 -16.36 -31.90
C PHE A 447 12.90 -17.09 -30.58
N SER A 448 13.97 -17.61 -29.97
CA SER A 448 13.91 -18.37 -28.71
C SER A 448 13.63 -17.51 -27.48
N LYS A 449 13.98 -16.21 -27.51
CA LYS A 449 13.73 -15.22 -26.44
C LYS A 449 13.17 -13.94 -27.02
N PRO A 450 11.90 -13.95 -27.46
CA PRO A 450 11.32 -12.80 -28.13
C PRO A 450 11.13 -11.63 -27.16
N THR A 451 11.30 -10.41 -27.68
CA THR A 451 10.99 -9.18 -26.94
C THR A 451 10.02 -8.32 -27.74
N PHE A 452 9.22 -7.52 -27.04
CA PHE A 452 8.27 -6.61 -27.70
C PHE A 452 8.95 -5.54 -28.57
N GLU A 453 10.19 -5.18 -28.27
CA GLU A 453 11.00 -4.30 -29.11
C GLU A 453 11.17 -4.86 -30.54
N MET A 454 11.27 -6.19 -30.69
CA MET A 454 11.42 -6.83 -32.01
C MET A 454 10.17 -6.68 -32.88
N ILE A 455 8.98 -6.63 -32.26
CA ILE A 455 7.68 -6.62 -32.96
C ILE A 455 7.45 -5.30 -33.72
N LEU A 456 8.25 -4.26 -33.46
CA LEU A 456 8.21 -3.00 -34.22
C LEU A 456 8.78 -3.12 -35.65
N LYS A 457 9.48 -4.22 -35.98
CA LYS A 457 10.07 -4.44 -37.30
C LYS A 457 9.02 -5.05 -38.25
N GLU A 458 8.97 -4.55 -39.48
CA GLU A 458 7.95 -4.96 -40.48
C GLU A 458 8.03 -6.44 -40.88
N ASN A 459 9.22 -7.05 -40.81
CA ASN A 459 9.43 -8.45 -41.15
C ASN A 459 9.13 -9.42 -40.00
N ILE A 460 8.70 -8.94 -38.83
CA ILE A 460 8.45 -9.77 -37.66
C ILE A 460 6.95 -10.01 -37.50
N ALA A 461 6.56 -11.28 -37.40
CA ALA A 461 5.19 -11.69 -37.14
C ALA A 461 5.08 -12.47 -35.82
N VAL A 462 3.86 -12.48 -35.28
CA VAL A 462 3.53 -13.15 -34.01
C VAL A 462 2.37 -14.10 -34.25
N ARG A 463 2.44 -15.31 -33.66
CA ARG A 463 1.32 -16.26 -33.64
C ARG A 463 1.23 -16.95 -32.28
N GLN A 464 0.08 -17.57 -32.02
CA GLN A 464 -0.11 -18.33 -30.78
C GLN A 464 0.83 -19.55 -30.74
N LYS A 465 1.47 -19.75 -29.59
CA LYS A 465 2.33 -20.91 -29.36
C LYS A 465 1.48 -22.15 -29.05
N PRO A 466 1.72 -23.28 -29.72
CA PRO A 466 1.09 -24.55 -29.35
C PRO A 466 1.36 -24.89 -27.89
N LEU A 467 0.32 -25.29 -27.17
CA LEU A 467 0.45 -25.66 -25.76
C LEU A 467 1.17 -27.00 -25.65
N SER A 468 2.26 -27.05 -24.87
CA SER A 468 2.84 -28.34 -24.51
C SER A 468 1.92 -29.06 -23.51
N PRO A 469 1.81 -30.39 -23.55
CA PRO A 469 0.99 -31.15 -22.59
C PRO A 469 1.38 -30.93 -21.11
N ARG A 470 2.59 -30.43 -20.85
CA ARG A 470 3.10 -30.16 -19.49
C ARG A 470 2.77 -28.75 -18.99
N MET A 471 2.32 -27.84 -19.87
CA MET A 471 2.08 -26.46 -19.47
C MET A 471 0.72 -26.31 -18.80
N LYS A 472 0.73 -25.98 -17.51
CA LYS A 472 -0.50 -25.61 -16.78
C LYS A 472 -0.86 -24.16 -17.09
N ILE A 473 -2.11 -23.95 -17.53
CA ILE A 473 -2.72 -22.62 -17.65
C ILE A 473 -3.18 -22.17 -16.27
N THR A 474 -2.76 -20.98 -15.87
CA THR A 474 -3.10 -20.38 -14.57
C THR A 474 -4.14 -19.28 -14.74
N LYS A 475 -4.73 -18.82 -13.64
CA LYS A 475 -5.61 -17.63 -13.65
C LYS A 475 -4.92 -16.36 -14.14
N VAL A 476 -3.61 -16.24 -13.93
CA VAL A 476 -2.81 -15.15 -14.50
C VAL A 476 -2.76 -15.28 -16.03
N ASP A 477 -2.62 -16.49 -16.57
CA ASP A 477 -2.65 -16.71 -18.02
C ASP A 477 -4.02 -16.35 -18.62
N GLU A 478 -5.11 -16.72 -17.95
CA GLU A 478 -6.50 -16.40 -18.36
C GLU A 478 -6.76 -14.88 -18.37
N LEU A 479 -6.22 -14.14 -17.40
CA LEU A 479 -6.35 -12.68 -17.34
C LEU A 479 -5.52 -11.97 -18.42
N MET A 480 -4.27 -12.41 -18.63
CA MET A 480 -3.34 -11.73 -19.53
C MET A 480 -3.62 -12.01 -21.00
N LYS A 481 -4.02 -13.24 -21.37
CA LYS A 481 -4.15 -13.66 -22.77
C LYS A 481 -5.06 -12.74 -23.60
N PRO A 482 -6.31 -12.42 -23.20
CA PRO A 482 -7.21 -11.59 -23.99
C PRO A 482 -6.66 -10.18 -24.29
N ILE A 483 -5.92 -9.58 -23.34
CA ILE A 483 -5.30 -8.25 -23.53
C ILE A 483 -4.14 -8.34 -24.53
N PHE A 484 -3.35 -9.41 -24.46
CA PHE A 484 -2.27 -9.65 -25.43
C PHE A 484 -2.81 -9.92 -26.82
N ASP A 485 -3.87 -10.74 -26.94
CA ASP A 485 -4.47 -11.04 -28.24
C ASP A 485 -5.04 -9.77 -28.89
N ASP A 486 -5.73 -8.92 -28.10
CA ASP A 486 -6.19 -7.60 -28.56
C ASP A 486 -5.02 -6.72 -29.02
N PHE A 487 -3.95 -6.64 -28.21
CA PHE A 487 -2.81 -5.78 -28.49
C PHE A 487 -2.07 -6.23 -29.77
N LEU A 488 -1.88 -7.54 -29.92
CA LEU A 488 -1.14 -8.14 -31.03
C LEU A 488 -2.02 -8.28 -32.30
N GLY A 489 -3.32 -8.00 -32.21
CA GLY A 489 -4.25 -8.16 -33.33
C GLY A 489 -4.51 -9.62 -33.72
N ILE A 490 -4.38 -10.55 -32.76
CA ILE A 490 -4.58 -12.00 -32.99
C ILE A 490 -6.05 -12.37 -32.86
N GLU A 491 -6.71 -11.93 -31.78
CA GLU A 491 -8.14 -12.12 -31.53
C GLU A 491 -8.73 -10.84 -30.92
N SER A 492 -9.95 -10.46 -31.33
CA SER A 492 -10.63 -9.29 -30.78
C SER A 492 -11.52 -9.70 -29.59
N ASN A 493 -11.03 -9.40 -28.39
CA ASN A 493 -11.67 -9.60 -27.10
C ASN A 493 -12.26 -8.30 -26.52
N GLY A 494 -11.90 -7.14 -27.06
CA GLY A 494 -12.44 -5.83 -26.66
C GLY A 494 -11.97 -5.33 -25.30
N LYS A 495 -10.99 -5.99 -24.68
CA LYS A 495 -10.40 -5.63 -23.39
C LYS A 495 -9.66 -4.29 -23.46
N ILE A 496 -8.83 -4.09 -24.48
CA ILE A 496 -8.10 -2.81 -24.60
C ILE A 496 -9.07 -1.65 -24.78
N ALA A 497 -10.07 -1.79 -25.65
CA ALA A 497 -11.09 -0.76 -25.86
C ALA A 497 -11.77 -0.38 -24.54
N ARG A 498 -12.19 -1.37 -23.74
CA ARG A 498 -12.80 -1.15 -22.42
C ARG A 498 -11.86 -0.45 -21.43
N ILE A 499 -10.58 -0.83 -21.40
CA ILE A 499 -9.58 -0.15 -20.54
C ILE A 499 -9.47 1.32 -20.93
N LEU A 500 -9.40 1.62 -22.23
CA LEU A 500 -9.29 2.99 -22.74
C LEU A 500 -10.54 3.83 -22.48
N GLU A 501 -11.74 3.25 -22.62
CA GLU A 501 -13.00 3.91 -22.29
C GLU A 501 -13.06 4.31 -20.81
N ASN A 502 -12.68 3.41 -19.90
CA ASN A 502 -12.65 3.70 -18.46
C ASN A 502 -11.74 4.90 -18.13
N ILE A 503 -10.58 4.99 -18.79
CA ILE A 503 -9.63 6.09 -18.60
C ILE A 503 -10.19 7.39 -19.20
N ALA A 504 -10.79 7.32 -20.38
CA ALA A 504 -11.38 8.50 -21.03
C ALA A 504 -12.52 9.11 -20.19
N VAL A 505 -13.40 8.26 -19.63
CA VAL A 505 -14.45 8.67 -18.69
C VAL A 505 -13.84 9.37 -17.49
N PHE A 506 -12.79 8.80 -16.90
CA PHE A 506 -12.10 9.39 -15.77
C PHE A 506 -11.50 10.77 -16.07
N THR A 507 -10.75 10.91 -17.16
CA THR A 507 -10.15 12.19 -17.57
C THR A 507 -11.23 13.25 -17.79
N SER A 508 -12.40 12.88 -18.30
CA SER A 508 -13.53 13.80 -18.49
C SER A 508 -14.17 14.29 -17.19
N MET A 509 -14.17 13.46 -16.13
CA MET A 509 -14.70 13.83 -14.81
C MET A 509 -13.76 14.76 -14.05
N GLU A 510 -12.44 14.59 -14.19
CA GLU A 510 -11.46 15.47 -13.56
C GLU A 510 -11.52 16.90 -14.12
N TYR A 511 -11.67 17.04 -15.43
CA TYR A 511 -11.74 18.35 -16.08
C TYR A 511 -12.92 19.21 -15.57
N ARG A 512 -14.00 18.57 -15.11
CA ARG A 512 -15.14 19.27 -14.50
C ARG A 512 -14.89 19.75 -13.07
N LYS A 513 -13.88 19.21 -12.37
CA LYS A 513 -13.54 19.60 -10.99
C LYS A 513 -12.50 20.73 -10.92
N THR A 514 -11.78 21.05 -11.99
CA THR A 514 -10.54 21.87 -11.95
C THR A 514 -10.56 23.16 -12.81
N SER A 515 -11.64 23.96 -12.81
CA SER A 515 -11.57 25.35 -13.33
C SER A 515 -12.47 26.31 -12.52
N PRO A 516 -12.03 27.55 -12.16
CA PRO A 516 -11.01 28.38 -12.84
C PRO A 516 -9.82 28.95 -11.99
N CYS A 517 -8.71 29.24 -12.70
CA CYS A 517 -7.60 30.22 -12.49
C CYS A 517 -6.49 29.98 -11.43
N PRO A 518 -5.33 30.69 -11.52
CA PRO A 518 -4.45 31.00 -12.67
C PRO A 518 -2.98 30.53 -12.44
N ALA A 519 -2.15 30.72 -13.46
CA ALA A 519 -0.79 30.20 -13.67
C ALA A 519 0.21 30.34 -12.50
N GLY A 520 1.08 29.33 -12.33
CA GLY A 520 2.26 29.49 -11.48
C GLY A 520 3.03 28.27 -10.97
N THR A 521 2.88 27.04 -11.51
CA THR A 521 3.89 25.97 -11.32
C THR A 521 3.71 24.91 -12.41
N PRO A 522 4.74 24.49 -13.15
CA PRO A 522 4.57 23.54 -14.24
C PRO A 522 4.38 22.12 -13.69
N LEU A 523 3.15 21.61 -13.77
CA LEU A 523 2.96 20.24 -14.24
C LEU A 523 3.57 20.22 -15.64
N LEU A 524 4.62 19.42 -15.86
CA LEU A 524 5.25 19.24 -17.17
C LEU A 524 4.26 18.54 -18.11
N ILE A 525 3.35 19.33 -18.68
CA ILE A 525 2.54 18.99 -19.84
C ILE A 525 2.63 20.20 -20.78
N LYS A 526 3.51 20.10 -21.77
CA LYS A 526 3.31 20.86 -23.01
C LYS A 526 2.22 20.14 -23.78
N GLU A 527 1.00 20.69 -23.79
CA GLU A 527 -0.04 20.28 -24.71
C GLU A 527 0.44 20.49 -26.16
N ARG A 528 0.48 19.41 -26.94
CA ARG A 528 0.29 19.45 -28.40
C ARG A 528 -0.62 18.31 -28.82
N GLY A 529 -1.76 18.67 -29.44
CA GLY A 529 -2.55 17.77 -30.28
C GLY A 529 -3.75 17.12 -29.62
N ARG A 530 -4.89 17.84 -29.57
CA ARG A 530 -6.21 17.22 -29.41
C ARG A 530 -6.60 16.48 -30.69
N GLY A 531 -7.06 15.24 -30.52
CA GLY A 531 -7.78 14.46 -31.53
C GLY A 531 -6.89 13.55 -32.38
N LYS A 532 -6.71 12.28 -31.97
CA LYS A 532 -6.40 11.11 -32.83
C LYS A 532 -6.11 9.78 -32.09
N VAL A 533 -6.30 9.67 -30.77
CA VAL A 533 -6.00 8.39 -30.07
C VAL A 533 -6.95 7.25 -30.50
N GLN A 534 -8.20 7.56 -30.85
CA GLN A 534 -9.19 6.55 -31.22
C GLN A 534 -9.01 6.03 -32.66
N SER A 535 -8.33 6.77 -33.55
CA SER A 535 -8.13 6.38 -34.95
C SER A 535 -6.86 5.55 -35.19
N VAL A 536 -5.86 5.61 -34.31
CA VAL A 536 -4.59 4.89 -34.53
C VAL A 536 -4.71 3.40 -34.18
N LEU A 537 -5.59 3.04 -33.23
CA LEU A 537 -5.84 1.64 -32.88
C LEU A 537 -6.96 0.98 -33.72
N SER A 538 -7.79 1.77 -34.42
CA SER A 538 -8.88 1.27 -35.27
C SER A 538 -8.54 1.23 -36.76
N SER A 539 -7.43 1.85 -37.20
CA SER A 539 -7.05 1.89 -38.63
C SER A 539 -6.10 0.78 -39.07
N THR A 540 -5.82 -0.23 -38.25
CA THR A 540 -5.21 -1.49 -38.72
C THR A 540 -6.28 -2.38 -39.36
N GLU A 541 -6.94 -1.86 -40.41
CA GLU A 541 -7.51 -2.74 -41.44
C GLU A 541 -6.32 -3.40 -42.16
N ASN A 542 -6.03 -4.65 -41.79
CA ASN A 542 -5.20 -5.55 -42.56
C ASN A 542 -5.86 -5.80 -43.94
N ARG A 543 -5.66 -4.88 -44.89
CA ARG A 543 -5.80 -5.19 -46.32
C ARG A 543 -4.45 -5.57 -46.86
N TYR A 544 -4.17 -6.86 -46.81
CA TYR A 544 -3.21 -7.51 -47.68
C TYR A 544 -3.66 -7.29 -49.13
N ILE A 545 -2.92 -6.50 -49.91
CA ILE A 545 -3.02 -6.49 -51.37
C ILE A 545 -1.64 -6.74 -51.96
N THR A 546 -1.64 -7.76 -52.82
CA THR A 546 -0.60 -8.26 -53.72
C THR A 546 0.00 -7.20 -54.65
N GLY A 547 1.31 -7.34 -54.95
CA GLY A 547 1.86 -7.03 -56.28
C GLY A 547 2.59 -5.69 -56.46
N THR A 548 3.93 -5.77 -56.52
CA THR A 548 4.90 -5.03 -57.36
C THR A 548 4.68 -3.54 -57.70
N SER A 549 5.59 -2.67 -57.26
CA SER A 549 6.47 -1.91 -58.18
C SER A 549 7.56 -1.15 -57.41
N SER A 550 8.74 -1.09 -58.01
CA SER A 550 9.94 -0.42 -57.55
C SER A 550 9.81 1.11 -57.64
N LYS A 551 10.18 1.84 -56.56
CA LYS A 551 10.66 3.25 -56.61
C LYS A 551 11.26 3.73 -55.27
N SER A 552 12.51 4.20 -55.35
CA SER A 552 13.32 4.99 -54.41
C SER A 552 13.39 4.57 -52.92
N ASN A 553 14.52 3.98 -52.52
CA ASN A 553 14.82 3.55 -51.14
C ASN A 553 14.87 4.69 -50.08
N ALA A 554 15.13 5.94 -50.48
CA ALA A 554 15.22 7.07 -49.53
C ALA A 554 13.84 7.56 -49.04
N GLY A 555 12.82 7.62 -49.91
CA GLY A 555 11.47 8.09 -49.56
C GLY A 555 10.67 7.09 -48.72
N THR A 556 10.93 5.79 -48.88
CA THR A 556 10.32 4.73 -48.07
C THR A 556 10.87 4.75 -46.64
N THR A 557 12.18 4.93 -46.48
CA THR A 557 12.86 4.95 -45.17
C THR A 557 12.40 6.13 -44.29
N ILE A 558 12.19 7.31 -44.87
CA ILE A 558 11.71 8.51 -44.14
C ILE A 558 10.25 8.34 -43.70
N ASN A 559 9.37 7.84 -44.58
CA ASN A 559 7.97 7.57 -44.22
C ASN A 559 7.83 6.46 -43.17
N GLN A 560 8.72 5.47 -43.18
CA GLN A 560 8.77 4.41 -42.17
C GLN A 560 9.23 4.95 -40.80
N ALA A 561 10.26 5.80 -40.78
CA ALA A 561 10.71 6.47 -39.57
C ALA A 561 9.62 7.37 -38.96
N LEU A 562 8.89 8.13 -39.80
CA LEU A 562 7.76 8.97 -39.38
C LEU A 562 6.62 8.14 -38.76
N LYS A 563 6.22 7.02 -39.38
CA LYS A 563 5.19 6.12 -38.83
C LYS A 563 5.62 5.48 -37.50
N LYS A 564 6.91 5.17 -37.34
CA LYS A 564 7.45 4.66 -36.09
C LYS A 564 7.39 5.73 -34.99
N GLN A 565 7.79 6.95 -35.30
CA GLN A 565 7.81 8.06 -34.33
C GLN A 565 6.41 8.46 -33.87
N GLU A 566 5.42 8.50 -34.76
CA GLU A 566 4.01 8.74 -34.41
C GLU A 566 3.45 7.66 -33.46
N LYS A 567 3.81 6.39 -33.68
CA LYS A 567 3.43 5.28 -32.78
C LYS A 567 4.09 5.41 -31.43
N VAL A 568 5.39 5.72 -31.37
CA VAL A 568 6.12 5.95 -30.10
C VAL A 568 5.46 7.07 -29.31
N ALA A 569 5.19 8.23 -29.93
CA ALA A 569 4.52 9.35 -29.27
C ALA A 569 3.12 8.98 -28.74
N ALA A 570 2.31 8.29 -29.55
CA ALA A 570 0.97 7.85 -29.12
C ALA A 570 1.02 6.87 -27.93
N LEU A 571 1.96 5.92 -27.95
CA LEU A 571 2.16 4.96 -26.87
C LEU A 571 2.69 5.64 -25.59
N THR A 572 3.59 6.62 -25.71
CA THR A 572 4.08 7.42 -24.58
C THR A 572 2.93 8.17 -23.91
N VAL A 573 2.11 8.90 -24.68
CA VAL A 573 0.95 9.63 -24.14
C VAL A 573 -0.04 8.68 -23.46
N LEU A 574 -0.32 7.52 -24.07
CA LEU A 574 -1.21 6.53 -23.47
C LEU A 574 -0.64 5.97 -22.16
N LYS A 575 0.65 5.63 -22.12
CA LYS A 575 1.33 5.15 -20.92
C LYS A 575 1.21 6.16 -19.78
N THR A 576 1.48 7.44 -20.04
CA THR A 576 1.37 8.51 -19.04
C THR A 576 -0.04 8.56 -18.42
N LYS A 577 -1.09 8.52 -19.25
CA LYS A 577 -2.48 8.52 -18.77
C LYS A 577 -2.85 7.27 -17.96
N LEU A 578 -2.35 6.11 -18.36
CA LEU A 578 -2.52 4.85 -17.61
C LEU A 578 -1.86 4.96 -16.23
N ASP A 579 -0.63 5.46 -16.17
CA ASP A 579 0.13 5.64 -14.93
C ASP A 579 -0.57 6.66 -14.01
N GLU A 580 -1.00 7.81 -14.53
CA GLU A 580 -1.76 8.81 -13.77
C GLU A 580 -3.05 8.24 -13.16
N TYR A 581 -3.80 7.46 -13.95
CA TYR A 581 -5.01 6.79 -13.47
C TYR A 581 -4.69 5.83 -12.31
N VAL A 582 -3.65 5.01 -12.46
CA VAL A 582 -3.22 4.04 -11.45
C VAL A 582 -2.80 4.77 -10.17
N GLU A 583 -1.96 5.80 -10.27
CA GLU A 583 -1.52 6.58 -9.12
C GLU A 583 -2.70 7.16 -8.35
N LYS A 584 -3.67 7.72 -9.06
CA LYS A 584 -4.85 8.28 -8.41
C LYS A 584 -5.72 7.22 -7.74
N VAL A 585 -5.92 6.06 -8.36
CA VAL A 585 -6.62 4.95 -7.71
C VAL A 585 -5.91 4.53 -6.42
N TYR A 586 -4.58 4.47 -6.43
CA TYR A 586 -3.81 4.18 -5.22
C TYR A 586 -3.99 5.26 -4.16
N GLN A 587 -3.79 6.53 -4.51
CA GLN A 587 -3.88 7.66 -3.60
C GLN A 587 -5.28 7.81 -2.98
N ASP A 588 -6.33 7.65 -3.78
CA ASP A 588 -7.70 7.91 -3.34
C ASP A 588 -8.35 6.72 -2.62
N ARG A 589 -7.98 5.47 -2.97
CA ARG A 589 -8.73 4.27 -2.54
C ARG A 589 -7.90 3.24 -1.79
N ILE A 590 -6.66 2.98 -2.20
CA ILE A 590 -5.88 1.84 -1.69
C ILE A 590 -4.90 2.26 -0.59
N SER A 591 -4.03 3.23 -0.86
CA SER A 591 -2.98 3.65 0.08
C SER A 591 -3.56 4.12 1.43
N PRO A 592 -4.66 4.92 1.49
CA PRO A 592 -5.28 5.26 2.76
C PRO A 592 -5.79 4.04 3.54
N LEU A 593 -6.38 3.06 2.85
CA LEU A 593 -6.88 1.82 3.45
C LEU A 593 -5.71 0.98 4.00
N VAL A 594 -4.66 0.82 3.22
CA VAL A 594 -3.43 0.13 3.62
C VAL A 594 -2.80 0.81 4.84
N PHE A 595 -2.75 2.14 4.82
CA PHE A 595 -2.22 2.92 5.94
C PHE A 595 -3.09 2.78 7.20
N TYR A 596 -4.42 2.75 7.07
CA TYR A 596 -5.34 2.51 8.17
C TYR A 596 -5.15 1.12 8.78
N ILE A 597 -5.18 0.07 7.95
CA ILE A 597 -5.05 -1.31 8.40
C ILE A 597 -3.70 -1.50 9.08
N GLY A 598 -2.61 -1.02 8.49
CA GLY A 598 -1.28 -1.16 9.08
C GLY A 598 -1.10 -0.33 10.35
N SER A 599 -1.73 0.84 10.46
CA SER A 599 -1.66 1.72 11.64
C SER A 599 -2.49 1.22 12.83
N THR A 600 -3.67 0.66 12.57
CA THR A 600 -4.65 0.28 13.60
C THR A 600 -4.68 -1.23 13.88
N GLY A 601 -4.24 -2.05 12.92
CA GLY A 601 -4.46 -3.49 12.94
C GLY A 601 -5.92 -3.89 12.72
N LEU A 602 -6.80 -2.99 12.29
CA LEU A 602 -8.23 -3.25 12.08
C LEU A 602 -8.58 -3.15 10.60
N LEU A 603 -9.60 -3.90 10.18
CA LEU A 603 -10.36 -3.50 9.00
C LEU A 603 -11.24 -2.29 9.36
N PRO A 604 -11.46 -1.32 8.46
CA PRO A 604 -12.38 -0.21 8.73
C PRO A 604 -13.79 -0.69 9.04
N ASP A 605 -14.51 0.05 9.89
CA ASP A 605 -15.93 -0.21 10.15
C ASP A 605 -16.72 -0.22 8.83
N GLY A 606 -17.52 -1.27 8.61
CA GLY A 606 -18.26 -1.52 7.37
C GLY A 606 -17.54 -2.42 6.35
N MET A 607 -16.25 -2.73 6.56
CA MET A 607 -15.59 -3.86 5.87
C MET A 607 -15.62 -5.09 6.76
N GLU A 608 -16.47 -6.06 6.40
CA GLU A 608 -16.55 -7.34 7.07
C GLU A 608 -15.62 -8.36 6.40
N GLY A 609 -14.83 -9.06 7.21
CA GLY A 609 -13.97 -10.14 6.74
C GLY A 609 -13.46 -10.97 7.91
N LYS A 610 -13.63 -12.28 7.84
CA LYS A 610 -12.98 -13.20 8.77
C LYS A 610 -11.53 -13.38 8.36
N VAL A 611 -10.65 -13.45 9.36
CA VAL A 611 -9.25 -13.84 9.16
C VAL A 611 -9.19 -15.29 8.73
N ILE A 612 -8.43 -15.57 7.68
CA ILE A 612 -8.16 -16.89 7.14
C ILE A 612 -6.65 -17.05 6.99
N SER A 613 -6.10 -18.19 7.41
CA SER A 613 -4.68 -18.52 7.19
C SER A 613 -4.39 -18.84 5.72
N ALA A 614 -3.11 -18.76 5.31
CA ALA A 614 -2.69 -19.18 3.98
C ALA A 614 -3.11 -20.63 3.65
N ILE A 615 -3.06 -21.54 4.63
CA ILE A 615 -3.43 -22.95 4.46
C ILE A 615 -4.93 -23.09 4.17
N GLN A 616 -5.78 -22.44 4.96
CA GLN A 616 -7.23 -22.46 4.75
C GLN A 616 -7.61 -21.77 3.43
N LEU A 617 -6.93 -20.67 3.09
CA LEU A 617 -7.16 -19.97 1.83
C LEU A 617 -6.76 -20.83 0.64
N ALA A 618 -5.63 -21.54 0.70
CA ALA A 618 -5.18 -22.48 -0.33
C ALA A 618 -6.13 -23.68 -0.47
N ALA A 619 -6.72 -24.17 0.64
CA ALA A 619 -7.75 -25.21 0.59
C ALA A 619 -9.02 -24.70 -0.12
N LYS A 620 -9.40 -23.44 0.12
CA LYS A 620 -10.57 -22.81 -0.51
C LYS A 620 -10.34 -22.45 -1.98
N TYR A 621 -9.14 -21.98 -2.33
CA TYR A 621 -8.74 -21.57 -3.68
C TYR A 621 -7.41 -22.25 -4.06
N PRO A 622 -7.43 -23.53 -4.50
CA PRO A 622 -6.22 -24.33 -4.71
C PRO A 622 -5.27 -23.84 -5.82
N HIS A 623 -5.73 -22.90 -6.65
CA HIS A 623 -4.94 -22.33 -7.74
C HIS A 623 -4.12 -21.10 -7.32
N LEU A 624 -4.33 -20.56 -6.12
CA LEU A 624 -3.55 -19.44 -5.60
C LEU A 624 -2.09 -19.85 -5.36
N SER A 625 -1.17 -18.94 -5.68
CA SER A 625 0.27 -19.15 -5.53
C SER A 625 0.85 -18.24 -4.45
N PHE A 626 1.38 -18.84 -3.40
CA PHE A 626 1.96 -18.17 -2.24
C PHE A 626 3.50 -18.15 -2.31
N SER A 627 4.09 -17.01 -1.99
CA SER A 627 5.51 -16.86 -1.69
C SER A 627 5.81 -17.35 -0.26
N LYS A 628 7.09 -17.40 0.12
CA LYS A 628 7.49 -17.80 1.47
C LYS A 628 6.89 -16.89 2.56
N ASP A 629 6.88 -15.58 2.32
CA ASP A 629 6.37 -14.60 3.28
C ASP A 629 4.83 -14.68 3.35
N GLU A 630 4.16 -14.79 2.20
CA GLU A 630 2.70 -14.91 2.10
C GLU A 630 2.16 -16.23 2.69
N ALA A 631 2.94 -17.32 2.65
CA ALA A 631 2.56 -18.60 3.26
C ALA A 631 2.42 -18.51 4.80
N ASN A 632 3.06 -17.51 5.41
CA ASN A 632 2.93 -17.18 6.83
C ASN A 632 2.04 -15.94 7.05
N GLY A 633 1.28 -15.53 6.04
CA GLY A 633 0.39 -14.38 6.08
C GLY A 633 -0.99 -14.69 6.65
N LEU A 634 -1.74 -13.62 6.89
CA LEU A 634 -3.17 -13.59 7.17
C LEU A 634 -3.91 -13.01 5.99
N PHE A 635 -5.12 -13.49 5.76
CA PHE A 635 -5.95 -13.04 4.64
C PHE A 635 -7.35 -12.73 5.10
N PHE A 636 -7.93 -11.68 4.53
CA PHE A 636 -9.33 -11.30 4.73
C PHE A 636 -10.05 -11.38 3.39
N GLU A 637 -11.18 -12.06 3.36
CA GLU A 637 -12.11 -12.00 2.23
C GLU A 637 -13.07 -10.83 2.47
N VAL A 638 -13.02 -9.83 1.59
CA VAL A 638 -13.90 -8.66 1.64
C VAL A 638 -14.57 -8.54 0.27
N GLY A 639 -15.84 -8.91 0.20
CA GLY A 639 -16.58 -8.96 -1.06
C GLY A 639 -15.97 -9.94 -2.09
N ASP A 640 -15.57 -9.43 -3.25
CA ASP A 640 -14.85 -10.19 -4.29
C ASP A 640 -13.32 -10.16 -4.16
N SER A 641 -12.83 -9.36 -3.21
CA SER A 641 -11.42 -9.04 -3.04
C SER A 641 -10.78 -9.79 -1.87
N LEU A 642 -9.46 -9.90 -1.93
CA LEU A 642 -8.63 -10.43 -0.85
C LEU A 642 -7.72 -9.32 -0.33
N ILE A 643 -7.64 -9.18 1.00
CA ILE A 643 -6.60 -8.36 1.65
C ILE A 643 -5.62 -9.33 2.31
N GLY A 644 -4.39 -9.37 1.84
CA GLY A 644 -3.32 -10.16 2.43
C GLY A 644 -2.43 -9.31 3.32
N VAL A 645 -2.13 -9.78 4.52
CA VAL A 645 -1.19 -9.15 5.45
C VAL A 645 -0.09 -10.14 5.83
N TYR A 646 1.16 -9.75 5.63
CA TYR A 646 2.30 -10.62 5.96
C TYR A 646 3.54 -9.81 6.33
N GLU A 647 4.42 -10.44 7.10
CA GLU A 647 5.67 -9.84 7.55
C GLU A 647 6.75 -9.95 6.49
N LYS A 648 7.59 -8.91 6.42
CA LYS A 648 8.80 -8.91 5.62
C LYS A 648 9.96 -8.35 6.43
N LEU A 649 11.08 -9.07 6.45
CA LEU A 649 12.30 -8.60 7.09
C LEU A 649 12.94 -7.49 6.23
N GLU A 650 13.09 -6.31 6.81
CA GLU A 650 13.78 -5.18 6.20
C GLU A 650 15.07 -4.88 6.96
N CYS A 651 16.17 -4.63 6.23
CA CYS A 651 17.44 -4.23 6.83
C CYS A 651 17.55 -2.71 6.82
N PHE A 652 18.15 -2.14 7.88
CA PHE A 652 18.49 -0.72 7.97
C PHE A 652 19.86 -0.54 8.59
N SER A 653 20.49 0.63 8.41
CA SER A 653 21.78 0.92 9.02
C SER A 653 21.59 1.34 10.48
N ARG A 654 22.36 0.74 11.40
CA ARG A 654 22.40 1.16 12.81
C ARG A 654 22.99 2.58 12.88
N ASN A 655 22.43 3.43 13.74
CA ASN A 655 22.87 4.81 14.00
C ASN A 655 24.40 4.91 14.11
N LEU A 656 25.07 5.22 13.01
CA LEU A 656 26.29 6.01 13.04
C LEU A 656 25.80 7.43 13.23
N ALA A 657 26.21 8.08 14.33
CA ALA A 657 25.83 9.45 14.65
C ALA A 657 25.79 10.33 13.40
N SER A 658 24.74 11.15 13.31
CA SER A 658 24.48 12.12 12.26
C SER A 658 25.77 12.74 11.70
N VAL A 659 26.11 12.42 10.46
CA VAL A 659 27.07 13.20 9.67
C VAL A 659 26.42 13.48 8.32
N GLY A 660 26.01 14.74 8.18
CA GLY A 660 25.89 15.52 6.92
C GLY A 660 24.83 15.08 5.93
#